data_AF-A0A803MP82-F1
#
_entry.id   AF-A0A803MP82-F1
#
_cell.length_a   1.000
_cell.length_b   1.000
_cell.length_c   1.000
_cell.angle_alpha   90.00
_cell.angle_beta   90.00
_cell.angle_gamma   90.00
#
_symmetry.space_group_name_H-M   'P 1'
#
loop_
_entity.id
_entity.type
_entity.pdbx_description
1 polymer ?
#
loop_
_entity_poly.entity_id
_entity_poly.type
_entity_poly.pdbx_seq_one_letter_code
_entity_poly.pdbx_strand_id
1 'polypeptide(L)'
;MSSVLSSDGEQDPDVMAANATSAALMLSDIPWGGPIGMIRIGRINGQFIINPTMDEAVKYLEPQIRLASKAGKQKKEYRLSMMPETTMEKIRKLSESRIEAIFSDPTYGKFERGEALDQITQDVKKSLEEECDEESIQGLSKAVDTVRKQIVRRRILKEGARVDGRRLDEVRPVYCESGNLPALHGSSLFSRGDTQVLCTVTLGAPGDAQHLESVVGPSSKRFMLHYSFPPFSINEVGKRAGLNRREVGHGTLAEKALLAVLPPEHDFPYTVRVNSEVMASDGSTSMASVCGGSMALMDAGIPVREHVAGVSVGLVSEVDPITGMITDYRILTDILGLEDHLGDMDFKISGTRNGITAIQLDIKPAGIPLDIICESLDPAFRGRLQILDHMQRAINAPRTEDDRNSPRLATLKYHNDSIRRLVGPLGALKKRIEEETGRDIEVGKVYKGIVTSIKEYGAFVEFNGGQQGLLHKSELSHEPVSRVSDVVSIGQQLSLMCIEQDVRGNIKLSLKANKSSSADKGFAGTKKGASQVWASIGDKTNGQEKNSGKKDPVVTKYAAVEVATSAVSDSSFFIRSVAECDEEEEKLATLSQNKTLGTFASSDQLILDQSVNDSGGAKSASLNKVCKDKKSELGSGICAKDLKFGTVVTAKVYQIRTRGLVLDLGGGLKGMYRYEASMST
;
A
#
# COMPACT_ATOMS: atom_id res chain seq x y z
N MET A 1 -12.79 -20.52 -4.97
CA MET A 1 -12.41 -19.95 -3.66
C MET A 1 -11.12 -20.64 -3.24
N SER A 2 -10.10 -19.90 -2.82
CA SER A 2 -8.86 -20.47 -2.29
C SER A 2 -8.93 -20.43 -0.77
N SER A 3 -8.51 -21.52 -0.12
CA SER A 3 -8.51 -21.64 1.34
C SER A 3 -7.10 -21.95 1.82
N VAL A 4 -6.59 -21.15 2.75
CA VAL A 4 -5.29 -21.39 3.40
C VAL A 4 -5.50 -22.40 4.51
N LEU A 5 -4.92 -23.59 4.37
CA LEU A 5 -5.06 -24.68 5.34
C LEU A 5 -3.94 -24.68 6.38
N SER A 6 -2.75 -24.23 5.99
CA SER A 6 -1.57 -24.12 6.84
C SER A 6 -0.74 -22.92 6.40
N SER A 7 -0.02 -22.31 7.34
CA SER A 7 0.97 -21.26 7.08
C SER A 7 2.21 -21.55 7.92
N ASP A 8 3.38 -21.25 7.36
CA ASP A 8 4.66 -21.26 8.06
C ASP A 8 4.88 -19.99 8.90
N GLY A 9 4.00 -18.98 8.78
CA GLY A 9 4.14 -17.67 9.42
C GLY A 9 5.17 -16.75 8.76
N GLU A 10 5.87 -17.22 7.72
CA GLU A 10 6.94 -16.49 7.04
C GLU A 10 6.52 -16.04 5.64
N GLN A 11 5.89 -16.94 4.88
CA GLN A 11 5.49 -16.68 3.49
C GLN A 11 4.03 -16.24 3.43
N ASP A 12 3.80 -15.12 2.75
CA ASP A 12 2.44 -14.66 2.46
C ASP A 12 1.75 -15.67 1.53
N PRO A 13 0.57 -16.20 1.91
CA PRO A 13 -0.11 -17.20 1.12
C PRO A 13 -0.70 -16.64 -0.19
N ASP A 14 -0.68 -15.33 -0.43
CA ASP A 14 -1.27 -14.70 -1.61
C ASP A 14 -0.73 -15.24 -2.95
N VAL A 15 0.60 -15.31 -3.10
CA VAL A 15 1.28 -15.82 -4.30
C VAL A 15 0.94 -17.29 -4.51
N MET A 16 0.96 -18.09 -3.44
CA MET A 16 0.63 -19.51 -3.51
C MET A 16 -0.85 -19.73 -3.86
N ALA A 17 -1.75 -18.94 -3.28
CA ALA A 17 -3.18 -19.01 -3.53
C ALA A 17 -3.51 -18.68 -4.99
N ALA A 18 -2.84 -17.69 -5.60
CA ALA A 18 -3.03 -17.35 -7.01
C ALA A 18 -2.55 -18.48 -7.93
N ASN A 19 -1.35 -19.01 -7.69
CA ASN A 19 -0.80 -20.13 -8.46
C ASN A 19 -1.63 -21.41 -8.29
N ALA A 20 -2.13 -21.71 -7.08
CA ALA A 20 -3.02 -22.83 -6.82
C ALA A 20 -4.37 -22.68 -7.52
N THR A 21 -4.92 -21.46 -7.55
CA THR A 21 -6.16 -21.15 -8.30
C THR A 21 -5.96 -21.38 -9.80
N SER A 22 -4.83 -20.93 -10.35
CA SER A 22 -4.46 -21.19 -11.74
C SER A 22 -4.35 -22.69 -12.03
N ALA A 23 -3.64 -23.44 -11.18
CA ALA A 23 -3.51 -24.89 -11.32
C ALA A 23 -4.87 -25.62 -11.28
N ALA A 24 -5.76 -25.20 -10.37
CA ALA A 24 -7.11 -25.76 -10.27
C ALA A 24 -7.95 -25.47 -11.53
N LEU A 25 -7.86 -24.28 -12.10
CA LEU A 25 -8.51 -23.94 -13.37
C LEU A 25 -7.94 -24.76 -14.54
N MET A 26 -6.63 -24.97 -14.57
CA MET A 26 -5.99 -25.85 -15.55
C MET A 26 -6.53 -27.28 -15.48
N LEU A 27 -6.74 -27.81 -14.27
CA LEU A 27 -7.28 -29.15 -14.04
C LEU A 27 -8.79 -29.27 -14.31
N SER A 28 -9.52 -28.17 -14.22
CA SER A 28 -10.96 -28.14 -14.43
C SER A 28 -11.35 -28.38 -15.89
N ASP A 29 -12.63 -28.66 -16.13
CA ASP A 29 -13.26 -28.72 -17.45
C ASP A 29 -13.64 -27.33 -17.99
N ILE A 30 -13.31 -26.24 -17.29
CA ILE A 30 -13.67 -24.88 -17.68
C ILE A 30 -12.77 -24.43 -18.85
N PRO A 31 -13.33 -23.90 -19.96
CA PRO A 31 -12.56 -23.33 -21.05
C PRO A 31 -11.85 -22.06 -20.58
N TRP A 32 -10.53 -22.13 -20.46
CA TRP A 32 -9.70 -21.04 -19.92
C TRP A 32 -8.32 -21.04 -20.58
N GLY A 33 -7.85 -19.86 -21.02
CA GLY A 33 -6.61 -19.67 -21.78
C GLY A 33 -5.35 -19.48 -20.93
N GLY A 34 -5.32 -19.99 -19.70
CA GLY A 34 -4.13 -19.97 -18.84
C GLY A 34 -3.06 -20.99 -19.24
N PRO A 35 -2.10 -21.33 -18.35
CA PRO A 35 -2.01 -20.93 -16.94
C PRO A 35 -1.53 -19.50 -16.72
N ILE A 36 -1.70 -19.00 -15.49
CA ILE A 36 -1.05 -17.78 -15.00
C ILE A 36 -0.03 -18.12 -13.91
N GLY A 37 1.02 -17.30 -13.83
CA GLY A 37 2.06 -17.40 -12.81
C GLY A 37 2.11 -16.10 -12.03
N MET A 38 1.89 -16.16 -10.72
CA MET A 38 2.08 -15.03 -9.82
C MET A 38 3.43 -15.16 -9.12
N ILE A 39 4.15 -14.05 -9.06
CA ILE A 39 5.40 -13.91 -8.31
C ILE A 39 5.41 -12.57 -7.61
N ARG A 40 6.13 -12.48 -6.50
CA ARG A 40 6.50 -11.26 -5.80
C ARG A 40 7.97 -10.98 -6.07
N ILE A 41 8.34 -9.71 -6.25
CA ILE A 41 9.75 -9.33 -6.41
C ILE A 41 10.06 -8.23 -5.40
N GLY A 42 11.04 -8.47 -4.54
CA GLY A 42 11.63 -7.48 -3.66
C GLY A 42 12.93 -6.93 -4.26
N ARG A 43 13.26 -5.67 -3.98
CA ARG A 43 14.58 -5.11 -4.30
C ARG A 43 15.32 -4.82 -3.00
N ILE A 44 16.33 -5.62 -2.67
CA ILE A 44 17.11 -5.51 -1.43
C ILE A 44 18.57 -5.26 -1.81
N ASN A 45 19.18 -4.20 -1.27
CA ASN A 45 20.56 -3.79 -1.56
C ASN A 45 20.87 -3.70 -3.07
N GLY A 46 19.89 -3.22 -3.84
CA GLY A 46 20.00 -3.07 -5.30
C GLY A 46 19.74 -4.35 -6.11
N GLN A 47 19.63 -5.51 -5.48
CA GLN A 47 19.36 -6.80 -6.13
C GLN A 47 17.87 -7.14 -6.13
N PHE A 48 17.38 -7.70 -7.23
CA PHE A 48 16.03 -8.24 -7.30
C PHE A 48 15.99 -9.66 -6.72
N ILE A 49 15.12 -9.86 -5.74
CA ILE A 49 14.86 -11.13 -5.07
C ILE A 49 13.43 -11.53 -5.40
N ILE A 50 13.28 -12.70 -6.02
CA ILE A 50 11.96 -13.28 -6.31
C ILE A 50 11.44 -13.94 -5.05
N ASN A 51 10.14 -13.76 -4.77
CA ASN A 51 9.40 -14.29 -3.62
C ASN A 51 10.26 -14.26 -2.35
N PRO A 52 10.67 -13.08 -1.85
CA PRO A 52 11.52 -13.03 -0.67
C PRO A 52 10.77 -13.76 0.47
N THR A 53 11.14 -14.99 0.89
CA THR A 53 12.44 -15.73 0.87
C THR A 53 12.57 -17.02 -0.02
N MET A 54 13.79 -17.25 -0.58
CA MET A 54 14.35 -18.41 -1.35
C MET A 54 13.65 -18.86 -2.66
N ASP A 55 14.21 -18.34 -3.77
CA ASP A 55 14.37 -18.90 -5.12
C ASP A 55 13.17 -19.34 -6.02
N GLU A 56 13.15 -18.70 -7.20
CA GLU A 56 12.66 -19.13 -8.53
C GLU A 56 11.22 -18.78 -9.00
N ALA A 57 11.15 -17.80 -9.92
CA ALA A 57 9.94 -17.40 -10.66
C ALA A 57 9.62 -18.31 -11.84
N VAL A 58 10.63 -18.90 -12.47
CA VAL A 58 10.47 -19.68 -13.71
C VAL A 58 9.77 -21.02 -13.45
N LYS A 59 9.74 -21.47 -12.19
CA LYS A 59 9.18 -22.75 -11.76
C LYS A 59 7.65 -22.83 -11.73
N TYR A 60 6.85 -21.78 -11.92
CA TYR A 60 5.40 -21.88 -11.66
C TYR A 60 4.54 -22.35 -12.84
N LEU A 61 4.90 -22.03 -14.09
CA LEU A 61 4.04 -22.38 -15.23
C LEU A 61 4.22 -23.84 -15.66
N GLU A 62 5.47 -24.28 -15.85
CA GLU A 62 5.78 -25.62 -16.35
C GLU A 62 5.17 -26.75 -15.47
N PRO A 63 5.23 -26.69 -14.13
CA PRO A 63 4.58 -27.70 -13.29
C PRO A 63 3.06 -27.71 -13.41
N GLN A 64 2.42 -26.55 -13.62
CA GLN A 64 0.98 -26.48 -13.82
C GLN A 64 0.57 -27.15 -15.13
N ILE A 65 1.32 -26.89 -16.21
CA ILE A 65 1.10 -27.52 -17.52
C ILE A 65 1.29 -29.03 -17.39
N ARG A 66 2.42 -29.47 -16.81
CA ARG A 66 2.73 -30.88 -16.58
C ARG A 66 1.67 -31.59 -15.73
N LEU A 67 1.13 -30.91 -14.72
CA LEU A 67 0.06 -31.45 -13.87
C LEU A 67 -1.25 -31.57 -14.66
N ALA A 68 -1.60 -30.55 -15.45
CA ALA A 68 -2.77 -30.55 -16.31
C ALA A 68 -2.71 -31.67 -17.37
N SER A 69 -1.54 -31.92 -17.95
CA SER A 69 -1.35 -33.04 -18.90
C SER A 69 -1.56 -34.41 -18.26
N LYS A 70 -1.27 -34.56 -16.95
CA LYS A 70 -1.40 -35.84 -16.24
C LYS A 70 -2.80 -36.08 -15.66
N ALA A 71 -3.46 -35.04 -15.18
CA ALA A 71 -4.67 -35.15 -14.36
C ALA A 71 -5.79 -34.17 -14.74
N GLY A 72 -5.63 -33.39 -15.81
CA GLY A 72 -6.61 -32.41 -16.25
C GLY A 72 -7.84 -33.04 -16.90
N LYS A 73 -9.01 -32.48 -16.62
CA LYS A 73 -10.25 -32.86 -17.28
C LYS A 73 -10.29 -32.33 -18.71
N GLN A 74 -11.04 -33.00 -19.58
CA GLN A 74 -11.33 -32.50 -20.92
C GLN A 74 -12.10 -31.18 -20.81
N LYS A 75 -11.65 -30.16 -21.56
CA LYS A 75 -12.30 -28.84 -21.58
C LYS A 75 -13.67 -28.97 -22.22
N LYS A 76 -14.68 -28.37 -21.59
CA LYS A 76 -16.02 -28.26 -22.15
C LYS A 76 -15.97 -27.40 -23.41
N GLU A 77 -16.62 -27.88 -24.46
CA GLU A 77 -16.92 -27.04 -25.60
C GLU A 77 -17.93 -25.97 -25.17
N TYR A 78 -17.58 -24.71 -25.41
CA TYR A 78 -18.44 -23.58 -25.15
C TYR A 78 -18.63 -22.81 -26.46
N ARG A 79 -19.89 -22.66 -26.88
CA ARG A 79 -20.22 -21.83 -28.04
C ARG A 79 -20.37 -20.39 -27.58
N LEU A 80 -19.49 -19.53 -28.08
CA LEU A 80 -19.63 -18.08 -27.88
C LEU A 80 -20.94 -17.64 -28.53
N SER A 81 -21.81 -16.99 -27.76
CA SER A 81 -22.97 -16.29 -28.29
C SER A 81 -22.46 -15.03 -28.98
N MET A 82 -22.19 -15.15 -30.28
CA MET A 82 -21.89 -14.01 -31.13
C MET A 82 -23.19 -13.49 -31.74
N MET A 83 -23.29 -12.18 -31.83
CA MET A 83 -24.40 -11.54 -32.52
C MET A 83 -24.23 -11.73 -34.03
N PRO A 84 -25.31 -11.97 -34.80
CA PRO A 84 -25.23 -12.05 -36.25
C PRO A 84 -24.62 -10.78 -36.84
N GLU A 85 -23.70 -10.93 -37.81
CA GLU A 85 -23.08 -9.77 -38.48
C GLU A 85 -24.10 -8.90 -39.22
N THR A 86 -25.19 -9.50 -39.70
CA THR A 86 -26.30 -8.79 -40.32
C THR A 86 -26.96 -7.80 -39.34
N THR A 87 -27.18 -8.23 -38.11
CA THR A 87 -27.74 -7.42 -37.01
C THR A 87 -26.77 -6.32 -36.61
N MET A 88 -25.48 -6.65 -36.46
CA MET A 88 -24.44 -5.67 -36.12
C MET A 88 -24.31 -4.57 -37.18
N GLU A 89 -24.30 -4.95 -38.46
CA GLU A 89 -24.19 -4.00 -39.57
C GLU A 89 -25.43 -3.11 -39.69
N LYS A 90 -26.63 -3.65 -39.44
CA LYS A 90 -27.87 -2.89 -39.41
C LYS A 90 -27.85 -1.84 -38.29
N ILE A 91 -27.49 -2.23 -37.07
CA ILE A 91 -27.39 -1.30 -35.93
C ILE A 91 -26.30 -0.26 -36.16
N ARG A 92 -25.15 -0.66 -36.74
CA ARG A 92 -24.08 0.26 -37.13
C ARG A 92 -24.60 1.34 -38.07
N LYS A 93 -25.29 0.99 -39.16
CA LYS A 93 -25.85 1.97 -40.12
C LYS A 93 -26.81 2.97 -39.48
N LEU A 94 -27.60 2.55 -38.50
CA LEU A 94 -28.57 3.41 -37.83
C LEU A 94 -27.97 4.32 -36.75
N SER A 95 -26.82 3.94 -36.17
CA SER A 95 -26.25 4.60 -34.98
C SER A 95 -24.89 5.27 -35.20
N GLU A 96 -24.07 4.81 -36.14
CA GLU A 96 -22.66 5.22 -36.26
C GLU A 96 -22.48 6.73 -36.43
N SER A 97 -23.17 7.35 -37.39
CA SER A 97 -23.03 8.79 -37.67
C SER A 97 -23.48 9.67 -36.50
N ARG A 98 -24.54 9.25 -35.79
CA ARG A 98 -25.07 9.96 -34.62
C ARG A 98 -24.12 9.85 -33.43
N ILE A 99 -23.56 8.66 -33.21
CA ILE A 99 -22.57 8.42 -32.15
C ILE A 99 -21.29 9.20 -32.45
N GLU A 100 -20.80 9.16 -33.69
CA GLU A 100 -19.60 9.89 -34.12
C GLU A 100 -19.76 11.40 -33.92
N ALA A 101 -20.91 11.98 -34.23
CA ALA A 101 -21.19 13.40 -34.00
C ALA A 101 -21.06 13.79 -32.51
N ILE A 102 -21.64 12.99 -31.59
CA ILE A 102 -21.57 13.25 -30.15
C ILE A 102 -20.14 13.16 -29.65
N PHE A 103 -19.42 12.10 -30.03
CA PHE A 103 -18.07 11.90 -29.56
C PHE A 103 -17.08 12.87 -30.18
N SER A 104 -17.38 13.43 -31.36
CA SER A 104 -16.57 14.45 -32.03
C SER A 104 -16.60 15.80 -31.34
N ASP A 105 -17.72 16.12 -30.70
CA ASP A 105 -17.94 17.40 -30.03
C ASP A 105 -17.42 17.38 -28.57
N PRO A 106 -16.38 18.17 -28.24
CA PRO A 106 -15.81 18.21 -26.90
C PRO A 106 -16.69 18.93 -25.88
N THR A 107 -17.76 19.61 -26.30
CA THR A 107 -18.65 20.35 -25.39
C THR A 107 -19.56 19.44 -24.57
N TYR A 108 -19.77 18.20 -25.02
CA TYR A 108 -20.52 17.20 -24.27
C TYR A 108 -19.70 16.71 -23.07
N GLY A 109 -20.23 16.90 -21.86
CA GLY A 109 -19.67 16.32 -20.64
C GLY A 109 -20.02 14.84 -20.48
N LYS A 110 -19.59 14.23 -19.37
CA LYS A 110 -19.79 12.80 -19.10
C LYS A 110 -21.27 12.41 -19.12
N PHE A 111 -22.12 13.19 -18.44
CA PHE A 111 -23.54 12.87 -18.28
C PHE A 111 -24.32 13.14 -19.56
N GLU A 112 -24.03 14.25 -20.23
CA GLU A 112 -24.65 14.62 -21.50
C GLU A 112 -24.36 13.58 -22.59
N ARG A 113 -23.13 13.02 -22.64
CA ARG A 113 -22.81 11.90 -23.54
C ARG A 113 -23.63 10.64 -23.21
N GLY A 114 -23.86 10.37 -21.92
CA GLY A 114 -24.66 9.24 -21.46
C GLY A 114 -26.11 9.36 -21.91
N GLU A 115 -26.75 10.49 -21.63
CA GLU A 115 -28.13 10.76 -22.02
C GLU A 115 -28.32 10.74 -23.54
N ALA A 116 -27.38 11.33 -24.29
CA ALA A 116 -27.43 11.33 -25.74
C ALA A 116 -27.29 9.92 -26.34
N LEU A 117 -26.45 9.06 -25.75
CA LEU A 117 -26.32 7.65 -26.13
C LEU A 117 -27.59 6.84 -25.81
N ASP A 118 -28.20 7.09 -24.66
CA ASP A 118 -29.46 6.44 -24.29
C ASP A 118 -30.58 6.84 -25.25
N GLN A 119 -30.65 8.12 -25.64
CA GLN A 119 -31.60 8.60 -26.63
C GLN A 119 -31.38 7.93 -28.00
N ILE A 120 -30.13 7.81 -28.47
CA ILE A 120 -29.82 7.07 -29.70
C ILE A 120 -30.28 5.62 -29.59
N THR A 121 -29.98 4.97 -28.46
CA THR A 121 -30.36 3.57 -28.23
C THR A 121 -31.87 3.40 -28.26
N GLN A 122 -32.63 4.32 -27.65
CA GLN A 122 -34.09 4.30 -27.67
C GLN A 122 -34.66 4.55 -29.08
N ASP A 123 -34.07 5.45 -29.85
CA ASP A 123 -34.52 5.73 -31.22
C ASP A 123 -34.26 4.52 -32.14
N VAL A 124 -33.08 3.92 -32.06
CA VAL A 124 -32.76 2.69 -32.80
C VAL A 124 -33.68 1.55 -32.38
N LYS A 125 -33.98 1.44 -31.08
CA LYS A 125 -34.94 0.46 -30.58
C LYS A 125 -36.32 0.64 -31.20
N LYS A 126 -36.84 1.87 -31.28
CA LYS A 126 -38.14 2.16 -31.92
C LYS A 126 -38.15 1.75 -33.39
N SER A 127 -37.10 2.09 -34.15
CA SER A 127 -37.00 1.67 -35.56
C SER A 127 -36.95 0.15 -35.73
N LEU A 128 -36.28 -0.57 -34.82
CA LEU A 128 -36.25 -2.03 -34.85
C LEU A 128 -37.59 -2.67 -34.44
N GLU A 129 -38.33 -2.04 -33.52
CA GLU A 129 -39.69 -2.44 -33.13
C GLU A 129 -40.68 -2.26 -34.28
N GLU A 130 -40.58 -1.18 -35.05
CA GLU A 130 -41.39 -0.94 -36.26
C GLU A 130 -41.15 -1.99 -37.35
N GLU A 131 -39.92 -2.51 -37.43
CA GLU A 131 -39.54 -3.57 -38.37
C GLU A 131 -39.81 -5.00 -37.84
N CYS A 132 -40.37 -5.14 -36.62
CA CYS A 132 -40.63 -6.41 -35.94
C CYS A 132 -39.37 -7.30 -35.76
N ASP A 133 -38.20 -6.70 -35.55
CA ASP A 133 -36.92 -7.40 -35.45
C ASP A 133 -36.53 -7.68 -33.97
N GLU A 134 -37.19 -8.69 -33.37
CA GLU A 134 -36.97 -9.05 -31.96
C GLU A 134 -35.54 -9.53 -31.66
N GLU A 135 -34.86 -10.15 -32.64
CA GLU A 135 -33.49 -10.65 -32.48
C GLU A 135 -32.49 -9.50 -32.29
N SER A 136 -32.62 -8.44 -33.09
CA SER A 136 -31.78 -7.24 -32.97
C SER A 136 -32.01 -6.47 -31.67
N ILE A 137 -33.24 -6.49 -31.13
CA ILE A 137 -33.58 -5.81 -29.87
C ILE A 137 -32.88 -6.47 -28.67
N GLN A 138 -32.78 -7.80 -28.65
CA GLN A 138 -32.17 -8.53 -27.52
C GLN A 138 -30.66 -8.24 -27.37
N GLY A 139 -29.98 -7.90 -28.47
CA GLY A 139 -28.54 -7.55 -28.51
C GLY A 139 -28.22 -6.06 -28.55
N LEU A 140 -29.22 -5.18 -28.66
CA LEU A 140 -29.04 -3.77 -29.04
C LEU A 140 -28.06 -3.00 -28.15
N SER A 141 -28.16 -3.13 -26.82
CA SER A 141 -27.29 -2.42 -25.89
C SER A 141 -25.81 -2.79 -26.08
N LYS A 142 -25.52 -4.07 -26.31
CA LYS A 142 -24.15 -4.54 -26.57
C LYS A 142 -23.66 -4.10 -27.95
N ALA A 143 -24.54 -4.08 -28.94
CA ALA A 143 -24.21 -3.63 -30.29
C ALA A 143 -23.83 -2.15 -30.32
N VAL A 144 -24.66 -1.29 -29.71
CA VAL A 144 -24.40 0.16 -29.59
C VAL A 144 -23.10 0.42 -28.83
N ASP A 145 -22.85 -0.32 -27.74
CA ASP A 145 -21.59 -0.23 -27.00
C ASP A 145 -20.37 -0.65 -27.86
N THR A 146 -20.52 -1.70 -28.67
CA THR A 146 -19.46 -2.15 -29.58
C THR A 146 -19.17 -1.09 -30.67
N VAL A 147 -20.21 -0.49 -31.25
CA VAL A 147 -20.09 0.60 -32.22
C VAL A 147 -19.41 1.82 -31.58
N ARG A 148 -19.84 2.21 -30.37
CA ARG A 148 -19.21 3.25 -29.56
C ARG A 148 -17.71 2.98 -29.34
N LYS A 149 -17.37 1.75 -28.93
CA LYS A 149 -15.98 1.33 -28.72
C LYS A 149 -15.15 1.47 -30.00
N GLN A 150 -15.69 1.05 -31.13
CA GLN A 150 -15.00 1.13 -32.43
C GLN A 150 -14.76 2.58 -32.85
N ILE A 151 -15.74 3.47 -32.69
CA ILE A 151 -15.62 4.89 -33.05
C ILE A 151 -14.57 5.59 -32.19
N VAL A 152 -14.67 5.47 -30.86
CA VAL A 152 -13.73 6.15 -29.94
C VAL A 152 -12.30 5.66 -30.16
N ARG A 153 -12.10 4.34 -30.30
CA ARG A 153 -10.75 3.78 -30.56
C ARG A 153 -10.18 4.22 -31.90
N ARG A 154 -11.00 4.18 -32.97
CA ARG A 154 -10.61 4.64 -34.31
C ARG A 154 -10.15 6.09 -34.28
N ARG A 155 -10.88 6.95 -33.57
CA ARG A 155 -10.58 8.37 -33.44
C ARG A 155 -9.25 8.60 -32.70
N ILE A 156 -9.05 7.93 -31.57
CA ILE A 156 -7.81 8.02 -30.80
C ILE A 156 -6.61 7.56 -31.65
N LEU A 157 -6.73 6.45 -32.36
CA LEU A 157 -5.66 5.89 -33.20
C LEU A 157 -5.36 6.78 -34.43
N LYS A 158 -6.37 7.16 -35.21
CA LYS A 158 -6.19 7.86 -36.49
C LYS A 158 -5.98 9.36 -36.34
N GLU A 159 -6.77 10.01 -35.48
CA GLU A 159 -6.77 11.47 -35.35
C GLU A 159 -5.92 11.94 -34.16
N GLY A 160 -5.63 11.06 -33.19
CA GLY A 160 -5.00 11.45 -31.92
C GLY A 160 -5.91 12.33 -31.05
N ALA A 161 -7.21 12.39 -31.38
CA ALA A 161 -8.18 13.22 -30.68
C ALA A 161 -8.91 12.42 -29.60
N ARG A 162 -8.90 12.97 -28.38
CA ARG A 162 -9.64 12.42 -27.23
C ARG A 162 -11.06 12.96 -27.20
N VAL A 163 -11.93 12.27 -26.45
CA VAL A 163 -13.36 12.61 -26.35
C VAL A 163 -13.63 13.98 -25.72
N ASP A 164 -12.70 14.47 -24.90
CA ASP A 164 -12.75 15.79 -24.25
C ASP A 164 -11.87 16.85 -24.94
N GLY A 165 -11.34 16.53 -26.13
CA GLY A 165 -10.52 17.46 -26.93
C GLY A 165 -9.07 17.62 -26.45
N ARG A 166 -8.64 16.94 -25.38
CA ARG A 166 -7.26 17.01 -24.89
C ARG A 166 -6.26 16.34 -25.82
N ARG A 167 -4.99 16.74 -25.68
CA ARG A 167 -3.86 15.98 -26.23
C ARG A 167 -3.66 14.66 -25.48
N LEU A 168 -2.94 13.72 -26.10
CA LEU A 168 -2.69 12.38 -25.55
C LEU A 168 -1.86 12.41 -24.25
N ASP A 169 -0.99 13.40 -24.08
CA ASP A 169 -0.07 13.57 -22.94
C ASP A 169 -0.53 14.64 -21.94
N GLU A 170 -1.75 15.16 -22.08
CA GLU A 170 -2.27 16.27 -21.30
C GLU A 170 -3.11 15.80 -20.10
N VAL A 171 -2.80 16.33 -18.91
CA VAL A 171 -3.58 16.10 -17.68
C VAL A 171 -4.80 17.02 -17.66
N ARG A 172 -5.93 16.56 -17.12
CA ARG A 172 -7.12 17.42 -16.93
C ARG A 172 -6.81 18.62 -16.03
N PRO A 173 -7.61 19.70 -16.10
CA PRO A 173 -7.51 20.81 -15.15
C PRO A 173 -7.48 20.33 -13.69
N VAL A 174 -6.46 20.74 -12.95
CA VAL A 174 -6.25 20.37 -11.55
C VAL A 174 -6.58 21.55 -10.63
N TYR A 175 -7.47 21.30 -9.67
CA TYR A 175 -7.78 22.19 -8.57
C TYR A 175 -7.38 21.55 -7.25
N CYS A 176 -6.69 22.30 -6.40
CA CYS A 176 -6.17 21.82 -5.12
C CYS A 176 -6.48 22.86 -4.04
N GLU A 177 -7.05 22.41 -2.95
CA GLU A 177 -7.30 23.22 -1.77
C GLU A 177 -6.93 22.42 -0.52
N SER A 178 -6.27 23.06 0.45
CA SER A 178 -5.88 22.45 1.72
C SER A 178 -6.51 23.22 2.89
N GLY A 179 -6.84 22.52 3.97
CA GLY A 179 -7.43 23.13 5.16
C GLY A 179 -8.88 23.57 5.01
N ASN A 180 -9.65 22.96 4.10
CA ASN A 180 -11.07 23.26 3.86
C ASN A 180 -11.95 23.09 5.11
N LEU A 181 -11.56 22.22 6.04
CA LEU A 181 -12.28 21.90 7.27
C LEU A 181 -11.40 22.19 8.50
N PRO A 182 -11.45 23.42 9.06
CA PRO A 182 -10.56 23.83 10.15
C PRO A 182 -10.69 23.03 11.45
N ALA A 183 -11.83 22.37 11.66
CA ALA A 183 -12.10 21.57 12.86
C ALA A 183 -11.37 20.20 12.86
N LEU A 184 -10.92 19.73 11.69
CA LEU A 184 -10.21 18.47 11.54
C LEU A 184 -8.70 18.71 11.66
N HIS A 185 -7.94 17.66 12.02
CA HIS A 185 -6.47 17.76 12.10
C HIS A 185 -5.87 18.16 10.76
N GLY A 186 -6.26 17.47 9.69
CA GLY A 186 -5.95 17.87 8.32
C GLY A 186 -7.10 17.61 7.36
N SER A 187 -7.18 18.43 6.32
CA SER A 187 -8.15 18.26 5.24
C SER A 187 -7.63 18.78 3.91
N SER A 188 -8.14 18.23 2.82
CA SER A 188 -7.89 18.75 1.48
C SER A 188 -9.00 18.37 0.51
N LEU A 189 -9.27 19.24 -0.45
CA LEU A 189 -10.10 18.96 -1.61
C LEU A 189 -9.21 18.91 -2.85
N PHE A 190 -9.18 17.76 -3.51
CA PHE A 190 -8.45 17.58 -4.77
C PHE A 190 -9.43 17.29 -5.89
N SER A 191 -9.37 18.08 -6.96
CA SER A 191 -10.15 17.86 -8.17
C SER A 191 -9.25 17.80 -9.40
N ARG A 192 -9.53 16.87 -10.30
CA ARG A 192 -8.86 16.70 -11.59
C ARG A 192 -9.90 16.40 -12.66
N GLY A 193 -10.27 17.42 -13.42
CA GLY A 193 -11.51 17.45 -14.20
C GLY A 193 -12.71 17.08 -13.32
N ASP A 194 -13.55 16.16 -13.79
CA ASP A 194 -14.77 15.72 -13.07
C ASP A 194 -14.51 14.65 -12.00
N THR A 195 -13.23 14.34 -11.69
CA THR A 195 -12.87 13.53 -10.52
C THR A 195 -12.55 14.42 -9.35
N GLN A 196 -13.28 14.27 -8.25
CA GLN A 196 -13.07 15.03 -7.02
C GLN A 196 -13.06 14.12 -5.80
N VAL A 197 -12.09 14.35 -4.92
CA VAL A 197 -11.98 13.65 -3.63
C VAL A 197 -11.78 14.64 -2.49
N LEU A 198 -12.49 14.39 -1.40
CA LEU A 198 -12.28 15.03 -0.11
C LEU A 198 -11.45 14.09 0.74
N CYS A 199 -10.24 14.50 1.10
CA CYS A 199 -9.38 13.75 2.01
C CYS A 199 -9.34 14.43 3.38
N THR A 200 -9.54 13.65 4.44
CA THR A 200 -9.45 14.11 5.83
C THR A 200 -8.46 13.25 6.59
N VAL A 201 -7.77 13.87 7.54
CA VAL A 201 -6.77 13.23 8.38
C VAL A 201 -7.18 13.34 9.83
N THR A 202 -7.05 12.24 10.55
CA THR A 202 -7.22 12.16 12.00
C THR A 202 -5.98 11.55 12.62
N LEU A 203 -5.42 12.26 13.60
CA LEU A 203 -4.30 11.81 14.43
C LEU A 203 -4.85 11.18 15.70
N GLY A 204 -4.30 10.01 16.04
CA GLY A 204 -4.61 9.27 17.25
C GLY A 204 -3.35 8.92 18.04
N ALA A 205 -3.53 8.48 19.27
CA ALA A 205 -2.45 7.94 20.09
C ALA A 205 -1.94 6.60 19.49
N PRO A 206 -0.75 6.12 19.87
CA PRO A 206 -0.28 4.78 19.47
C PRO A 206 -1.26 3.65 19.79
N GLY A 207 -2.07 3.80 20.84
CA GLY A 207 -3.11 2.84 21.21
C GLY A 207 -4.25 2.71 20.20
N ASP A 208 -4.50 3.74 19.38
CA ASP A 208 -5.55 3.76 18.34
C ASP A 208 -5.13 2.98 17.08
N ALA A 209 -3.93 2.43 17.04
CA ALA A 209 -3.46 1.62 15.91
C ALA A 209 -4.35 0.39 15.73
N GLN A 210 -4.73 0.10 14.49
CA GLN A 210 -5.60 -1.02 14.20
C GLN A 210 -4.85 -2.34 14.48
N HIS A 211 -5.39 -3.14 15.40
CA HIS A 211 -4.89 -4.50 15.64
C HIS A 211 -5.36 -5.44 14.52
N LEU A 212 -4.43 -6.20 13.97
CA LEU A 212 -4.69 -7.15 12.88
C LEU A 212 -4.44 -8.57 13.36
N GLU A 213 -5.49 -9.38 13.39
CA GLU A 213 -5.39 -10.84 13.54
C GLU A 213 -5.09 -11.46 12.17
N SER A 214 -3.91 -11.16 11.62
CA SER A 214 -3.43 -11.73 10.36
C SER A 214 -2.55 -12.95 10.60
N VAL A 215 -2.59 -13.91 9.67
CA VAL A 215 -1.71 -15.09 9.69
C VAL A 215 -0.24 -14.69 9.43
N VAL A 216 -0.04 -13.70 8.55
CA VAL A 216 1.28 -13.15 8.17
C VAL A 216 1.18 -11.62 8.13
N GLY A 217 2.24 -10.94 8.56
CA GLY A 217 2.36 -9.48 8.53
C GLY A 217 2.35 -8.83 9.92
N PRO A 218 2.36 -7.49 9.99
CA PRO A 218 2.40 -6.79 11.26
C PRO A 218 1.09 -6.97 12.04
N SER A 219 1.21 -7.22 13.35
CA SER A 219 0.06 -7.35 14.26
C SER A 219 -0.67 -6.03 14.54
N SER A 220 -0.07 -4.90 14.16
CA SER A 220 -0.66 -3.58 14.30
C SER A 220 -0.40 -2.73 13.07
N LYS A 221 -1.34 -1.83 12.78
CA LYS A 221 -1.31 -0.94 11.64
C LYS A 221 -1.54 0.49 12.10
N ARG A 222 -0.45 1.27 12.13
CA ARG A 222 -0.48 2.69 12.54
C ARG A 222 -1.00 3.64 11.47
N PHE A 223 -0.91 3.27 10.19
CA PHE A 223 -1.35 4.10 9.07
C PHE A 223 -2.50 3.41 8.37
N MET A 224 -3.65 4.05 8.35
CA MET A 224 -4.89 3.51 7.78
C MET A 224 -5.42 4.46 6.73
N LEU A 225 -5.73 3.95 5.54
CA LEU A 225 -6.46 4.71 4.54
C LEU A 225 -7.80 4.04 4.25
N HIS A 226 -8.89 4.73 4.57
CA HIS A 226 -10.24 4.33 4.24
C HIS A 226 -10.70 5.09 3.02
N TYR A 227 -11.09 4.36 1.98
CA TYR A 227 -11.59 4.91 0.74
C TYR A 227 -13.09 4.61 0.65
N SER A 228 -13.90 5.64 0.36
CA SER A 228 -15.34 5.52 0.18
C SER A 228 -15.76 6.03 -1.18
N PHE A 229 -16.57 5.24 -1.88
CA PHE A 229 -17.14 5.54 -3.19
C PHE A 229 -18.67 5.55 -3.10
N PRO A 230 -19.26 6.67 -2.67
CA PRO A 230 -20.70 6.77 -2.56
C PRO A 230 -21.36 6.81 -3.96
N PRO A 231 -22.58 6.25 -4.12
CA PRO A 231 -23.26 6.19 -5.43
C PRO A 231 -23.49 7.55 -6.11
N PHE A 232 -23.69 8.62 -5.31
CA PHE A 232 -23.87 9.96 -5.85
C PHE A 232 -22.66 10.47 -6.64
N SER A 233 -21.46 9.90 -6.41
CA SER A 233 -20.23 10.31 -7.12
C SER A 233 -20.26 10.03 -8.62
N ILE A 234 -21.17 9.16 -9.06
CA ILE A 234 -21.44 8.86 -10.47
C ILE A 234 -22.89 9.18 -10.86
N ASN A 235 -23.58 10.00 -10.05
CA ASN A 235 -24.99 10.36 -10.21
C ASN A 235 -25.95 9.14 -10.20
N GLU A 236 -25.61 8.11 -9.43
CA GLU A 236 -26.45 6.92 -9.25
C GLU A 236 -27.09 6.87 -7.86
N VAL A 237 -28.23 6.17 -7.76
CA VAL A 237 -28.88 5.86 -6.48
C VAL A 237 -28.58 4.40 -6.14
N GLY A 238 -27.89 4.18 -5.02
CA GLY A 238 -27.51 2.85 -4.56
C GLY A 238 -27.59 2.70 -3.04
N LYS A 239 -27.80 1.47 -2.56
CA LYS A 239 -27.74 1.18 -1.12
C LYS A 239 -26.30 1.28 -0.63
N ARG A 240 -26.06 2.04 0.44
CA ARG A 240 -24.79 1.97 1.18
C ARG A 240 -24.76 0.66 1.97
N ALA A 241 -24.01 -0.31 1.46
CA ALA A 241 -23.65 -1.52 2.20
C ALA A 241 -22.28 -1.30 2.89
N GLY A 242 -21.73 -2.36 3.50
CA GLY A 242 -20.34 -2.33 3.98
C GLY A 242 -19.33 -2.14 2.84
N LEU A 243 -18.04 -2.06 3.19
CA LEU A 243 -16.96 -1.81 2.25
C LEU A 243 -16.94 -2.82 1.10
N ASN A 244 -16.94 -2.30 -0.13
CA ASN A 244 -16.80 -3.11 -1.34
C ASN A 244 -15.32 -3.49 -1.57
N ARG A 245 -15.07 -4.65 -2.21
CA ARG A 245 -13.73 -5.09 -2.62
C ARG A 245 -12.98 -4.02 -3.42
N ARG A 246 -13.68 -3.29 -4.29
CA ARG A 246 -13.06 -2.21 -5.09
C ARG A 246 -12.63 -1.03 -4.21
N GLU A 247 -13.45 -0.67 -3.22
CA GLU A 247 -13.12 0.39 -2.27
C GLU A 247 -11.89 0.01 -1.43
N VAL A 248 -11.85 -1.23 -0.94
CA VAL A 248 -10.69 -1.77 -0.21
C VAL A 248 -9.44 -1.80 -1.10
N GLY A 249 -9.56 -2.23 -2.36
CA GLY A 249 -8.46 -2.29 -3.30
C GLY A 249 -7.88 -0.91 -3.65
N HIS A 250 -8.75 0.05 -3.96
CA HIS A 250 -8.34 1.44 -4.22
C HIS A 250 -7.73 2.09 -2.97
N GLY A 251 -8.32 1.86 -1.80
CA GLY A 251 -7.79 2.33 -0.52
C GLY A 251 -6.40 1.78 -0.24
N THR A 252 -6.20 0.47 -0.45
CA THR A 252 -4.90 -0.19 -0.25
C THR A 252 -3.83 0.33 -1.20
N LEU A 253 -4.19 0.60 -2.46
CA LEU A 253 -3.25 1.20 -3.42
C LEU A 253 -2.80 2.60 -2.97
N ALA A 254 -3.76 3.46 -2.59
CA ALA A 254 -3.46 4.80 -2.12
C ALA A 254 -2.67 4.78 -0.80
N GLU A 255 -2.98 3.83 0.08
CA GLU A 255 -2.28 3.63 1.34
C GLU A 255 -0.81 3.31 1.11
N LYS A 256 -0.51 2.32 0.26
CA LYS A 256 0.86 1.92 -0.08
C LYS A 256 1.66 3.08 -0.69
N ALA A 257 1.01 3.89 -1.52
CA ALA A 257 1.63 5.06 -2.14
C ALA A 257 2.06 6.13 -1.11
N LEU A 258 1.22 6.39 -0.11
CA LEU A 258 1.47 7.41 0.92
C LEU A 258 2.37 6.90 2.05
N LEU A 259 2.30 5.61 2.38
CA LEU A 259 3.13 4.99 3.41
C LEU A 259 4.64 5.17 3.13
N ALA A 260 5.03 5.20 1.85
CA ALA A 260 6.42 5.37 1.42
C ALA A 260 7.06 6.72 1.82
N VAL A 261 6.25 7.77 2.03
CA VAL A 261 6.74 9.11 2.42
C VAL A 261 6.46 9.45 3.88
N LEU A 262 5.76 8.56 4.60
CA LEU A 262 5.40 8.77 6.00
C LEU A 262 6.65 8.70 6.89
N PRO A 263 6.82 9.61 7.87
CA PRO A 263 7.95 9.56 8.80
C PRO A 263 7.96 8.26 9.61
N PRO A 264 9.13 7.73 9.99
CA PRO A 264 9.24 6.57 10.88
C PRO A 264 8.48 6.76 12.20
N GLU A 265 8.06 5.67 12.82
CA GLU A 265 7.30 5.69 14.07
C GLU A 265 8.04 6.36 15.24
N HIS A 266 9.38 6.25 15.28
CA HIS A 266 10.17 6.89 16.34
C HIS A 266 10.20 8.43 16.23
N ASP A 267 10.10 8.97 15.01
CA ASP A 267 10.07 10.41 14.75
C ASP A 267 8.65 10.97 14.86
N PHE A 268 7.66 10.16 14.48
CA PHE A 268 6.25 10.52 14.48
C PHE A 268 5.41 9.40 15.11
N PRO A 269 5.32 9.37 16.44
CA PRO A 269 4.68 8.28 17.20
C PRO A 269 3.16 8.45 17.26
N TYR A 270 2.51 8.82 16.15
CA TYR A 270 1.05 8.94 16.08
C TYR A 270 0.47 7.85 15.18
N THR A 271 -0.74 7.44 15.53
CA THR A 271 -1.60 6.70 14.60
C THR A 271 -2.22 7.70 13.65
N VAL A 272 -2.22 7.38 12.36
CA VAL A 272 -2.72 8.26 11.30
C VAL A 272 -3.82 7.55 10.53
N ARG A 273 -5.00 8.15 10.52
CA ARG A 273 -6.13 7.72 9.70
C ARG A 273 -6.41 8.74 8.62
N VAL A 274 -6.41 8.30 7.37
CA VAL A 274 -6.83 9.08 6.21
C VAL A 274 -8.18 8.56 5.75
N ASN A 275 -9.19 9.43 5.66
CA ASN A 275 -10.45 9.11 5.00
C ASN A 275 -10.48 9.82 3.64
N SER A 276 -10.68 9.06 2.56
CA SER A 276 -10.85 9.59 1.21
C SER A 276 -12.28 9.36 0.76
N GLU A 277 -13.05 10.42 0.66
CA GLU A 277 -14.42 10.40 0.18
C GLU A 277 -14.47 10.89 -1.26
N VAL A 278 -14.92 10.03 -2.17
CA VAL A 278 -15.08 10.41 -3.58
C VAL A 278 -16.36 11.22 -3.73
N MET A 279 -16.21 12.48 -4.11
CA MET A 279 -17.32 13.42 -4.33
C MET A 279 -17.84 13.36 -5.76
N ALA A 280 -16.95 13.17 -6.73
CA ALA A 280 -17.26 12.98 -8.14
C ALA A 280 -16.21 12.07 -8.79
N SER A 281 -16.61 11.30 -9.81
CA SER A 281 -15.75 10.32 -10.46
C SER A 281 -15.90 10.31 -11.98
N ASP A 282 -14.84 10.70 -12.68
CA ASP A 282 -14.71 10.52 -14.14
C ASP A 282 -13.32 10.03 -14.57
N GLY A 283 -12.57 9.43 -13.65
CA GLY A 283 -11.26 8.83 -13.94
C GLY A 283 -10.40 8.69 -12.70
N SER A 284 -9.76 7.54 -12.56
CA SER A 284 -8.82 7.15 -11.49
C SER A 284 -8.93 7.94 -10.17
N THR A 285 -10.03 7.72 -9.47
CA THR A 285 -10.29 8.28 -8.13
C THR A 285 -9.28 7.80 -7.10
N SER A 286 -8.70 6.61 -7.28
CA SER A 286 -7.61 6.12 -6.42
C SER A 286 -6.35 6.98 -6.51
N MET A 287 -6.00 7.48 -7.70
CA MET A 287 -4.88 8.40 -7.86
C MET A 287 -5.21 9.80 -7.33
N ALA A 288 -6.46 10.25 -7.47
CA ALA A 288 -6.92 11.47 -6.81
C ALA A 288 -6.81 11.36 -5.29
N SER A 289 -7.15 10.20 -4.69
CA SER A 289 -6.99 9.93 -3.26
C SER A 289 -5.54 9.98 -2.79
N VAL A 290 -4.58 9.59 -3.64
CA VAL A 290 -3.15 9.76 -3.32
C VAL A 290 -2.78 11.25 -3.27
N CYS A 291 -3.21 12.03 -4.27
CA CYS A 291 -2.92 13.47 -4.31
C CYS A 291 -3.56 14.21 -3.13
N GLY A 292 -4.87 14.01 -2.91
CA GLY A 292 -5.59 14.59 -1.78
C GLY A 292 -5.02 14.11 -0.44
N GLY A 293 -4.78 12.81 -0.28
CA GLY A 293 -4.18 12.26 0.93
C GLY A 293 -2.82 12.88 1.24
N SER A 294 -1.95 13.07 0.23
CA SER A 294 -0.65 13.73 0.40
C SER A 294 -0.79 15.18 0.91
N MET A 295 -1.73 15.95 0.37
CA MET A 295 -1.98 17.32 0.83
C MET A 295 -2.59 17.35 2.23
N ALA A 296 -3.56 16.48 2.52
CA ALA A 296 -4.20 16.42 3.83
C ALA A 296 -3.22 16.01 4.94
N LEU A 297 -2.24 15.14 4.65
CA LEU A 297 -1.18 14.79 5.60
C LEU A 297 -0.29 16.00 5.94
N MET A 298 0.07 16.81 4.95
CA MET A 298 0.82 18.06 5.18
C MET A 298 -0.02 19.11 5.93
N ASP A 299 -1.31 19.21 5.59
CA ASP A 299 -2.25 20.10 6.29
C ASP A 299 -2.40 19.72 7.76
N ALA A 300 -2.31 18.42 8.08
CA ALA A 300 -2.29 17.89 9.45
C ALA A 300 -0.97 18.12 10.20
N GLY A 301 0.03 18.79 9.59
CA GLY A 301 1.34 19.02 10.21
C GLY A 301 2.23 17.78 10.28
N ILE A 302 1.89 16.71 9.56
CA ILE A 302 2.70 15.49 9.54
C ILE A 302 3.96 15.76 8.71
N PRO A 303 5.17 15.52 9.24
CA PRO A 303 6.43 15.76 8.54
C PRO A 303 6.69 14.68 7.49
N VAL A 304 5.86 14.65 6.44
CA VAL A 304 6.07 13.79 5.27
C VAL A 304 7.31 14.24 4.50
N ARG A 305 8.05 13.27 3.95
CA ARG A 305 9.32 13.54 3.26
C ARG A 305 9.14 14.44 2.03
N GLU A 306 8.16 14.10 1.20
CA GLU A 306 7.85 14.78 -0.07
C GLU A 306 6.37 14.60 -0.41
N HIS A 307 5.86 15.43 -1.32
CA HIS A 307 4.56 15.19 -1.95
C HIS A 307 4.56 13.92 -2.80
N VAL A 308 3.44 13.20 -2.77
CA VAL A 308 3.16 12.07 -3.64
C VAL A 308 1.95 12.42 -4.50
N ALA A 309 2.10 12.32 -5.82
CA ALA A 309 1.01 12.44 -6.76
C ALA A 309 0.80 11.13 -7.52
N GLY A 310 -0.43 10.89 -7.95
CA GLY A 310 -0.82 9.74 -8.76
C GLY A 310 -1.36 10.16 -10.12
N VAL A 311 -1.04 9.40 -11.16
CA VAL A 311 -1.61 9.54 -12.51
C VAL A 311 -1.97 8.17 -13.07
N SER A 312 -2.99 8.12 -13.91
CA SER A 312 -3.36 6.91 -14.66
C SER A 312 -3.01 7.08 -16.13
N VAL A 313 -2.41 6.05 -16.71
CA VAL A 313 -2.02 6.00 -18.11
C VAL A 313 -2.73 4.83 -18.77
N GLY A 314 -3.31 5.06 -19.94
CA GLY A 314 -3.97 4.02 -20.72
C GLY A 314 -3.28 3.74 -22.04
N LEU A 315 -3.62 2.60 -22.63
CA LEU A 315 -3.19 2.22 -23.97
C LEU A 315 -4.43 1.91 -24.82
N VAL A 316 -4.44 2.39 -26.06
CA VAL A 316 -5.33 1.91 -27.12
C VAL A 316 -4.45 1.33 -28.21
N SER A 317 -4.59 0.05 -28.52
CA SER A 317 -3.82 -0.64 -29.55
C SER A 317 -4.69 -1.24 -30.65
N GLU A 318 -4.15 -1.31 -31.86
CA GLU A 318 -4.65 -2.14 -32.94
C GLU A 318 -3.80 -3.40 -33.01
N VAL A 319 -4.45 -4.55 -33.07
CA VAL A 319 -3.81 -5.87 -33.05
C VAL A 319 -4.12 -6.58 -34.35
N ASP A 320 -3.11 -7.13 -34.99
CA ASP A 320 -3.29 -7.99 -36.15
C ASP A 320 -4.01 -9.29 -35.73
N PRO A 321 -5.19 -9.61 -36.31
CA PRO A 321 -5.95 -10.81 -35.97
C PRO A 321 -5.20 -12.13 -36.19
N ILE A 322 -4.20 -12.15 -37.08
CA ILE A 322 -3.47 -13.37 -37.45
C ILE A 322 -2.24 -13.56 -36.56
N THR A 323 -1.43 -12.51 -36.40
CA THR A 323 -0.17 -12.59 -35.65
C THR A 323 -0.34 -12.31 -34.15
N GLY A 324 -1.43 -11.66 -33.75
CA GLY A 324 -1.65 -11.22 -32.38
C GLY A 324 -0.69 -10.11 -31.93
N MET A 325 0.08 -9.54 -32.86
CA MET A 325 1.02 -8.45 -32.58
C MET A 325 0.34 -7.09 -32.73
N ILE A 326 0.78 -6.13 -31.91
CA ILE A 326 0.32 -4.75 -31.99
C ILE A 326 0.89 -4.09 -33.24
N THR A 327 0.02 -3.57 -34.11
CA THR A 327 0.39 -2.89 -35.35
C THR A 327 0.48 -1.38 -35.18
N ASP A 328 -0.45 -0.79 -34.43
CA ASP A 328 -0.47 0.63 -34.08
C ASP A 328 -0.97 0.81 -32.64
N TYR A 329 -0.53 1.87 -31.94
CA TYR A 329 -0.98 2.15 -30.58
C TYR A 329 -0.84 3.62 -30.18
N ARG A 330 -1.64 4.05 -29.20
CA ARG A 330 -1.53 5.38 -28.57
C ARG A 330 -1.56 5.24 -27.05
N ILE A 331 -0.67 5.98 -26.39
CA ILE A 331 -0.59 6.08 -24.94
C ILE A 331 -1.33 7.33 -24.49
N LEU A 332 -2.21 7.20 -23.50
CA LEU A 332 -3.09 8.25 -23.00
C LEU A 332 -2.73 8.59 -21.56
N THR A 333 -2.48 9.87 -21.26
CA THR A 333 -2.21 10.36 -19.92
C THR A 333 -3.48 10.89 -19.26
N ASP A 334 -3.64 10.58 -17.98
CA ASP A 334 -4.81 10.94 -17.18
C ASP A 334 -6.13 10.53 -17.84
N ILE A 335 -6.29 9.22 -17.98
CA ILE A 335 -7.45 8.60 -18.64
C ILE A 335 -8.78 8.90 -17.94
N LEU A 336 -9.81 9.07 -18.76
CA LEU A 336 -11.20 9.13 -18.33
C LEU A 336 -11.74 7.74 -18.00
N GLY A 337 -12.85 7.67 -17.26
CA GLY A 337 -13.53 6.39 -17.00
C GLY A 337 -13.95 5.66 -18.28
N LEU A 338 -14.32 6.42 -19.32
CA LEU A 338 -14.63 5.87 -20.64
C LEU A 338 -13.38 5.30 -21.33
N GLU A 339 -12.26 6.02 -21.30
CA GLU A 339 -11.01 5.60 -21.93
C GLU A 339 -10.40 4.38 -21.23
N ASP A 340 -10.53 4.28 -19.91
CA ASP A 340 -10.22 3.06 -19.16
C ASP A 340 -11.07 1.90 -19.66
N HIS A 341 -12.40 2.04 -19.69
CA HIS A 341 -13.29 0.97 -20.12
C HIS A 341 -12.97 0.45 -21.53
N LEU A 342 -12.71 1.37 -22.47
CA LEU A 342 -12.46 1.08 -23.89
C LEU A 342 -11.00 0.74 -24.22
N GLY A 343 -10.07 1.11 -23.34
CA GLY A 343 -8.64 0.89 -23.48
C GLY A 343 -8.22 -0.54 -23.14
N ASP A 344 -7.00 -0.86 -23.55
CA ASP A 344 -6.37 -2.17 -23.47
C ASP A 344 -5.48 -2.30 -22.23
N MET A 345 -5.06 -1.18 -21.66
CA MET A 345 -4.21 -1.11 -20.47
C MET A 345 -4.72 0.00 -19.55
N ASP A 346 -4.75 -0.26 -18.25
CA ASP A 346 -4.92 0.75 -17.19
C ASP A 346 -3.70 0.67 -16.26
N PHE A 347 -2.84 1.68 -16.36
CA PHE A 347 -1.59 1.77 -15.62
C PHE A 347 -1.62 2.94 -14.64
N LYS A 348 -1.84 2.65 -13.36
CA LYS A 348 -1.82 3.64 -12.28
C LYS A 348 -0.44 3.74 -11.69
N ILE A 349 0.13 4.93 -11.68
CA ILE A 349 1.48 5.20 -11.19
C ILE A 349 1.43 6.36 -10.21
N SER A 350 2.00 6.13 -9.03
CA SER A 350 2.14 7.14 -7.98
C SER A 350 3.59 7.28 -7.56
N GLY A 351 3.96 8.49 -7.13
CA GLY A 351 5.34 8.76 -6.74
C GLY A 351 5.60 10.21 -6.40
N THR A 352 6.84 10.45 -5.99
CA THR A 352 7.38 11.80 -5.79
C THR A 352 8.12 12.25 -7.06
N ARG A 353 8.87 13.35 -6.98
CA ARG A 353 9.79 13.77 -8.05
C ARG A 353 10.98 12.82 -8.18
N ASN A 354 11.38 12.20 -7.08
CA ASN A 354 12.60 11.39 -6.96
C ASN A 354 12.37 9.89 -7.22
N GLY A 355 11.11 9.44 -7.24
CA GLY A 355 10.84 8.02 -7.45
C GLY A 355 9.36 7.67 -7.46
N ILE A 356 9.11 6.40 -7.75
CA ILE A 356 7.78 5.78 -7.75
C ILE A 356 7.53 5.18 -6.37
N THR A 357 6.35 5.42 -5.79
CA THR A 357 5.95 4.87 -4.49
C THR A 357 5.01 3.68 -4.63
N ALA A 358 4.10 3.70 -5.61
CA ALA A 358 3.28 2.53 -5.94
C ALA A 358 2.88 2.52 -7.42
N ILE A 359 2.75 1.31 -7.96
CA ILE A 359 2.24 1.03 -9.31
C ILE A 359 1.16 -0.04 -9.27
N GLN A 360 0.19 0.06 -10.16
CA GLN A 360 -0.80 -0.97 -10.46
C GLN A 360 -1.01 -0.98 -11.97
N LEU A 361 -0.83 -2.14 -12.59
CA LEU A 361 -0.96 -2.33 -14.03
C LEU A 361 -1.97 -3.44 -14.30
N ASP A 362 -3.07 -3.08 -14.95
CA ASP A 362 -4.10 -4.00 -15.41
C ASP A 362 -4.06 -4.04 -16.94
N ILE A 363 -3.74 -5.21 -17.50
CA ILE A 363 -3.68 -5.45 -18.94
C ILE A 363 -4.88 -6.33 -19.33
N LYS A 364 -5.65 -5.89 -20.33
CA LYS A 364 -6.83 -6.63 -20.81
C LYS A 364 -6.51 -7.61 -21.95
N PRO A 365 -5.80 -7.23 -23.04
CA PRO A 365 -5.42 -8.18 -24.07
C PRO A 365 -4.11 -8.90 -23.69
N ALA A 366 -3.97 -10.15 -24.11
CA ALA A 366 -2.68 -10.81 -24.02
C ALA A 366 -1.69 -10.18 -25.01
N GLY A 367 -0.45 -9.96 -24.58
CA GLY A 367 0.66 -9.69 -25.50
C GLY A 367 1.07 -8.23 -25.71
N ILE A 368 0.85 -7.32 -24.75
CA ILE A 368 1.48 -5.99 -24.80
C ILE A 368 3.00 -6.15 -24.59
N PRO A 369 3.84 -5.72 -25.56
CA PRO A 369 5.29 -5.76 -25.43
C PRO A 369 5.81 -4.89 -24.26
N LEU A 370 6.89 -5.35 -23.61
CA LEU A 370 7.45 -4.69 -22.42
C LEU A 370 7.96 -3.28 -22.71
N ASP A 371 8.50 -3.06 -23.89
CA ASP A 371 8.94 -1.76 -24.40
C ASP A 371 7.80 -0.72 -24.41
N ILE A 372 6.58 -1.10 -24.82
CA ILE A 372 5.42 -0.20 -24.78
C ILE A 372 5.05 0.16 -23.34
N ILE A 373 5.12 -0.82 -22.42
CA ILE A 373 4.88 -0.57 -20.99
C ILE A 373 5.95 0.37 -20.43
N CYS A 374 7.22 0.18 -20.79
CA CYS A 374 8.31 1.06 -20.38
C CYS A 374 8.17 2.47 -20.97
N GLU A 375 7.76 2.59 -22.23
CA GLU A 375 7.50 3.87 -22.88
C GLU A 375 6.44 4.68 -22.14
N SER A 376 5.40 4.00 -21.63
CA SER A 376 4.32 4.65 -20.87
C SER A 376 4.74 5.30 -19.55
N LEU A 377 5.93 4.96 -19.01
CA LEU A 377 6.47 5.55 -17.78
C LEU A 377 6.87 7.02 -17.96
N ASP A 378 7.33 7.41 -19.14
CA ASP A 378 7.75 8.80 -19.41
C ASP A 378 6.57 9.80 -19.43
N PRO A 379 5.46 9.56 -20.18
CA PRO A 379 4.29 10.42 -20.09
C PRO A 379 3.65 10.36 -18.69
N ALA A 380 3.70 9.22 -18.00
CA ALA A 380 3.28 9.13 -16.60
C ALA A 380 4.13 10.04 -15.70
N PHE A 381 5.44 10.04 -15.87
CA PHE A 381 6.34 10.90 -15.11
C PHE A 381 6.04 12.37 -15.37
N ARG A 382 5.91 12.78 -16.64
CA ARG A 382 5.56 14.16 -17.02
C ARG A 382 4.20 14.59 -16.46
N GLY A 383 3.17 13.76 -16.58
CA GLY A 383 1.84 14.03 -16.02
C GLY A 383 1.86 14.12 -14.49
N ARG A 384 2.65 13.27 -13.81
CA ARG A 384 2.82 13.33 -12.36
C ARG A 384 3.50 14.63 -11.91
N LEU A 385 4.51 15.10 -12.63
CA LEU A 385 5.17 16.38 -12.33
C LEU A 385 4.20 17.56 -12.46
N GLN A 386 3.36 17.59 -13.50
CA GLN A 386 2.33 18.62 -13.65
C GLN A 386 1.42 18.65 -12.43
N ILE A 387 0.93 17.49 -11.97
CA ILE A 387 0.05 17.41 -10.79
C ILE A 387 0.79 17.87 -9.52
N LEU A 388 2.04 17.45 -9.33
CA LEU A 388 2.88 17.87 -8.19
C LEU A 388 3.07 19.40 -8.16
N ASP A 389 3.27 20.04 -9.31
CA ASP A 389 3.40 21.50 -9.40
C ASP A 389 2.10 22.19 -8.92
N HIS A 390 0.92 21.66 -9.27
CA HIS A 390 -0.36 22.19 -8.79
C HIS A 390 -0.57 21.98 -7.29
N MET A 391 -0.23 20.79 -6.77
CA MET A 391 -0.34 20.49 -5.35
C MET A 391 0.56 21.40 -4.51
N GLN A 392 1.81 21.60 -4.95
CA GLN A 392 2.78 22.45 -4.26
C GLN A 392 2.35 23.92 -4.17
N ARG A 393 1.54 24.41 -5.12
CA ARG A 393 0.97 25.77 -5.04
C ARG A 393 -0.08 25.88 -3.93
N ALA A 394 -0.79 24.80 -3.61
CA ALA A 394 -1.81 24.79 -2.56
C ALA A 394 -1.23 24.58 -1.15
N ILE A 395 -0.22 23.71 -1.03
CA ILE A 395 0.55 23.50 0.19
C ILE A 395 1.95 23.03 -0.21
N ASN A 396 3.00 23.70 0.22
CA ASN A 396 4.38 23.37 -0.18
C ASN A 396 5.17 22.64 0.91
N ALA A 397 4.73 22.74 2.17
CA ALA A 397 5.36 22.15 3.33
C ALA A 397 4.30 21.79 4.37
N PRO A 398 4.57 20.81 5.26
CA PRO A 398 3.73 20.54 6.42
C PRO A 398 3.54 21.78 7.28
N ARG A 399 2.34 21.95 7.86
CA ARG A 399 2.08 23.07 8.77
C ARG A 399 2.95 22.96 10.03
N THR A 400 3.50 24.11 10.46
CA THR A 400 4.41 24.22 11.61
C THR A 400 3.72 24.59 12.92
N GLU A 401 2.56 25.25 12.85
CA GLU A 401 1.82 25.71 14.02
C GLU A 401 0.53 24.89 14.21
N ASP A 402 0.43 24.27 15.37
CA ASP A 402 -0.65 23.34 15.73
C ASP A 402 -1.50 23.98 16.84
N ASP A 403 -2.15 25.11 16.50
CA ASP A 403 -3.25 25.71 17.28
C ASP A 403 -4.57 24.93 17.10
N ARG A 404 -4.52 23.81 16.36
CA ARG A 404 -5.63 22.91 16.11
C ARG A 404 -5.78 21.89 17.23
N ASN A 405 -6.92 21.20 17.25
CA ASN A 405 -7.31 20.20 18.25
C ASN A 405 -6.53 18.87 18.13
N SER A 406 -5.24 18.93 17.81
CA SER A 406 -4.37 17.78 17.57
C SER A 406 -3.85 17.22 18.88
N PRO A 407 -3.84 15.88 19.04
CA PRO A 407 -3.26 15.26 20.23
C PRO A 407 -1.77 15.56 20.31
N ARG A 408 -1.27 15.85 21.52
CA ARG A 408 0.16 16.08 21.76
C ARG A 408 0.76 14.95 22.58
N LEU A 409 1.83 14.35 22.07
CA LEU A 409 2.58 13.32 22.76
C LEU A 409 3.78 13.92 23.49
N ALA A 410 3.92 13.56 24.77
CA ALA A 410 5.09 13.88 25.58
C ALA A 410 5.85 12.58 25.89
N THR A 411 7.07 12.45 25.36
CA THR A 411 7.94 11.31 25.66
C THR A 411 8.88 11.66 26.82
N LEU A 412 8.68 11.00 27.96
CA LEU A 412 9.54 11.15 29.14
C LEU A 412 10.50 9.96 29.23
N LYS A 413 11.81 10.23 29.33
CA LYS A 413 12.84 9.21 29.52
C LYS A 413 13.03 8.95 31.01
N TYR A 414 12.92 7.69 31.42
CA TYR A 414 13.10 7.26 32.80
C TYR A 414 14.32 6.35 32.93
N HIS A 415 14.97 6.37 34.09
CA HIS A 415 15.96 5.36 34.44
C HIS A 415 15.26 4.04 34.81
N ASN A 416 15.94 2.90 34.63
CA ASN A 416 15.35 1.56 34.86
C ASN A 416 14.74 1.41 36.27
N ASP A 417 15.37 1.98 37.29
CA ASP A 417 14.85 1.96 38.66
C ASP A 417 13.58 2.80 38.84
N SER A 418 13.47 3.91 38.11
CA SER A 418 12.29 4.77 38.10
C SER A 418 11.11 4.11 37.37
N ILE A 419 11.36 3.29 36.34
CA ILE A 419 10.32 2.53 35.64
C ILE A 419 9.62 1.57 36.60
N ARG A 420 10.38 0.85 37.44
CA ARG A 420 9.80 -0.07 38.44
C ARG A 420 8.87 0.66 39.42
N ARG A 421 9.26 1.87 39.84
CA ARG A 421 8.44 2.72 40.72
C ARG A 421 7.18 3.23 40.01
N LEU A 422 7.31 3.68 38.76
CA LEU A 422 6.21 4.19 37.94
C LEU A 422 5.15 3.12 37.65
N VAL A 423 5.59 1.91 37.31
CA VAL A 423 4.69 0.78 37.05
C VAL A 423 4.03 0.32 38.35
N GLY A 424 4.80 0.24 39.44
CA GLY A 424 4.35 -0.26 40.74
C GLY A 424 4.10 -1.78 40.74
N PRO A 425 3.75 -2.36 41.90
CA PRO A 425 3.46 -3.80 42.01
C PRO A 425 2.26 -4.17 41.13
N LEU A 426 2.42 -5.21 40.29
CA LEU A 426 1.40 -5.69 39.34
C LEU A 426 0.87 -4.62 38.37
N GLY A 427 1.62 -3.53 38.15
CA GLY A 427 1.18 -2.42 37.30
C GLY A 427 0.13 -1.50 37.94
N ALA A 428 -0.14 -1.63 39.24
CA ALA A 428 -1.23 -0.90 39.90
C ALA A 428 -1.07 0.63 39.86
N LEU A 429 0.16 1.16 39.92
CA LEU A 429 0.39 2.60 39.89
C LEU A 429 0.24 3.15 38.48
N LYS A 430 0.84 2.49 37.47
CA LYS A 430 0.55 2.77 36.05
C LYS A 430 -0.96 2.79 35.85
N LYS A 431 -1.65 1.79 36.43
CA LYS A 431 -3.08 1.70 36.23
C LYS A 431 -3.87 2.86 36.82
N ARG A 432 -3.48 3.30 38.02
CA ARG A 432 -4.10 4.45 38.68
C ARG A 432 -3.83 5.75 37.94
N ILE A 433 -2.59 5.97 37.49
CA ILE A 433 -2.22 7.18 36.73
C ILE A 433 -3.06 7.27 35.47
N GLU A 434 -3.19 6.19 34.72
CA GLU A 434 -4.04 6.15 33.53
C GLU A 434 -5.51 6.40 33.87
N GLU A 435 -6.05 5.89 34.98
CA GLU A 435 -7.44 6.16 35.41
C GLU A 435 -7.66 7.63 35.80
N GLU A 436 -6.68 8.25 36.47
CA GLU A 436 -6.74 9.65 36.91
C GLU A 436 -6.54 10.62 35.74
N THR A 437 -5.65 10.29 34.79
CA THR A 437 -5.34 11.11 33.60
C THR A 437 -6.28 10.86 32.42
N GLY A 438 -7.02 9.75 32.44
CA GLY A 438 -7.94 9.31 31.39
C GLY A 438 -7.35 8.20 30.52
N ARG A 439 -8.09 7.09 30.38
CA ARG A 439 -7.79 5.93 29.52
C ARG A 439 -8.64 5.89 28.27
N ASP A 440 -8.29 5.00 27.35
CA ASP A 440 -9.24 4.53 26.35
C ASP A 440 -10.39 3.76 27.03
N ILE A 441 -11.63 4.11 26.67
CA ILE A 441 -12.83 3.50 27.23
C ILE A 441 -13.11 2.21 26.46
N GLU A 442 -13.18 1.10 27.17
CA GLU A 442 -13.55 -0.19 26.62
C GLU A 442 -14.99 -0.54 27.02
N VAL A 443 -15.77 -0.97 26.03
CA VAL A 443 -17.12 -1.48 26.25
C VAL A 443 -17.06 -2.74 27.12
N GLY A 444 -17.92 -2.81 28.14
CA GLY A 444 -17.98 -3.89 29.13
C GLY A 444 -17.13 -3.68 30.38
N LYS A 445 -16.27 -2.67 30.43
CA LYS A 445 -15.51 -2.31 31.64
C LYS A 445 -16.30 -1.37 32.55
N VAL A 446 -16.01 -1.47 33.86
CA VAL A 446 -16.62 -0.65 34.91
C VAL A 446 -15.70 0.51 35.26
N TYR A 447 -16.26 1.72 35.22
CA TYR A 447 -15.58 2.97 35.53
C TYR A 447 -16.25 3.67 36.71
N LYS A 448 -15.45 4.38 37.51
CA LYS A 448 -15.97 5.27 38.56
C LYS A 448 -16.18 6.65 37.96
N GLY A 449 -17.36 7.22 38.13
CA GLY A 449 -17.71 8.55 37.62
C GLY A 449 -18.51 9.36 38.61
N ILE A 450 -18.55 10.68 38.42
CA ILE A 450 -19.29 11.65 39.23
C ILE A 450 -20.41 12.23 38.39
N VAL A 451 -21.64 12.25 38.91
CA VAL A 451 -22.78 12.83 38.21
C VAL A 451 -22.62 14.35 38.11
N THR A 452 -22.48 14.89 36.90
CA THR A 452 -22.28 16.33 36.67
C THR A 452 -23.59 17.07 36.45
N SER A 453 -24.54 16.46 35.73
CA SER A 453 -25.86 17.07 35.52
C SER A 453 -26.95 16.03 35.34
N ILE A 454 -28.17 16.38 35.73
CA ILE A 454 -29.36 15.53 35.60
C ILE A 454 -30.33 16.20 34.62
N LYS A 455 -30.86 15.42 33.69
CA LYS A 455 -31.91 15.79 32.73
C LYS A 455 -33.08 14.82 32.84
N GLU A 456 -34.21 15.15 32.23
CA GLU A 456 -35.42 14.32 32.27
C GLU A 456 -35.23 12.92 31.65
N TYR A 457 -34.31 12.78 30.71
CA TYR A 457 -34.03 11.52 30.01
C TYR A 457 -32.84 10.73 30.58
N GLY A 458 -32.05 11.30 31.49
CA GLY A 458 -30.87 10.64 32.03
C GLY A 458 -29.94 11.57 32.82
N ALA A 459 -28.83 11.04 33.28
CA ALA A 459 -27.79 11.79 33.98
C ALA A 459 -26.49 11.79 33.18
N PHE A 460 -25.83 12.93 33.08
CA PHE A 460 -24.47 13.03 32.57
C PHE A 460 -23.50 12.73 33.72
N VAL A 461 -22.58 11.83 33.45
CA VAL A 461 -21.57 11.41 34.41
C VAL A 461 -20.21 11.70 33.81
N GLU A 462 -19.39 12.44 34.55
CA GLU A 462 -17.99 12.66 34.23
C GLU A 462 -17.15 11.55 34.83
N PHE A 463 -16.34 10.91 34.01
CA PHE A 463 -15.50 9.78 34.40
C PHE A 463 -14.22 9.81 33.57
N ASN A 464 -13.22 9.04 34.00
CA ASN A 464 -12.05 8.75 33.18
C ASN A 464 -11.29 10.00 32.69
N GLY A 465 -10.88 10.86 33.63
CA GLY A 465 -10.05 12.04 33.32
C GLY A 465 -10.79 13.22 32.68
N GLY A 466 -12.11 13.34 32.88
CA GLY A 466 -12.91 14.50 32.43
C GLY A 466 -13.85 14.24 31.26
N GLN A 467 -13.94 13.00 30.78
CA GLN A 467 -14.87 12.60 29.72
C GLN A 467 -16.30 12.47 30.26
N GLN A 468 -17.31 12.80 29.44
CA GLN A 468 -18.71 12.73 29.84
C GLN A 468 -19.45 11.60 29.11
N GLY A 469 -20.23 10.84 29.87
CA GLY A 469 -21.10 9.77 29.36
C GLY A 469 -22.53 9.96 29.81
N LEU A 470 -23.47 9.45 29.01
CA LEU A 470 -24.89 9.52 29.31
C LEU A 470 -25.35 8.22 29.98
N LEU A 471 -25.86 8.33 31.20
CA LEU A 471 -26.60 7.30 31.91
C LEU A 471 -28.10 7.51 31.63
N HIS A 472 -28.63 6.80 30.63
CA HIS A 472 -30.03 6.92 30.25
C HIS A 472 -30.97 6.40 31.35
N LYS A 473 -32.19 6.94 31.44
CA LYS A 473 -33.15 6.57 32.51
C LYS A 473 -33.46 5.08 32.60
N SER A 474 -33.43 4.36 31.48
CA SER A 474 -33.65 2.90 31.41
C SER A 474 -32.50 2.08 31.99
N GLU A 475 -31.33 2.68 32.15
CA GLU A 475 -30.09 2.03 32.58
C GLU A 475 -29.73 2.33 34.04
N LEU A 476 -30.60 3.07 34.76
CA LEU A 476 -30.44 3.42 36.17
C LEU A 476 -30.78 2.26 37.12
N SER A 477 -31.82 1.47 36.81
CA SER A 477 -32.31 0.39 37.67
C SER A 477 -33.05 -0.70 36.87
N HIS A 478 -33.24 -1.88 37.46
CA HIS A 478 -34.13 -2.93 36.93
C HIS A 478 -35.61 -2.59 37.13
N GLU A 479 -35.92 -1.70 38.07
CA GLU A 479 -37.26 -1.22 38.36
C GLU A 479 -37.58 0.06 37.57
N PRO A 480 -38.85 0.31 37.21
CA PRO A 480 -39.23 1.48 36.44
C PRO A 480 -38.98 2.78 37.24
N VAL A 481 -38.07 3.60 36.73
CA VAL A 481 -37.71 4.89 37.31
C VAL A 481 -38.59 5.99 36.73
N SER A 482 -39.39 6.66 37.57
CA SER A 482 -40.27 7.77 37.17
C SER A 482 -39.51 9.08 37.02
N ARG A 483 -38.57 9.40 37.93
CA ARG A 483 -37.67 10.56 37.83
C ARG A 483 -36.23 10.16 38.12
N VAL A 484 -35.31 10.65 37.30
CA VAL A 484 -33.87 10.36 37.42
C VAL A 484 -33.30 10.84 38.76
N SER A 485 -33.79 11.98 39.26
CA SER A 485 -33.39 12.59 40.54
C SER A 485 -33.72 11.74 41.78
N ASP A 486 -34.60 10.74 41.65
CA ASP A 486 -34.96 9.84 42.75
C ASP A 486 -33.88 8.75 42.95
N VAL A 487 -33.03 8.51 41.95
CA VAL A 487 -32.01 7.44 41.95
C VAL A 487 -30.59 7.99 42.03
N VAL A 488 -30.34 9.15 41.42
CA VAL A 488 -29.01 9.77 41.37
C VAL A 488 -29.05 11.24 41.72
N SER A 489 -28.03 11.73 42.43
CA SER A 489 -27.85 13.14 42.80
C SER A 489 -26.62 13.75 42.13
N ILE A 490 -26.65 15.06 41.86
CA ILE A 490 -25.49 15.79 41.33
C ILE A 490 -24.34 15.71 42.34
N GLY A 491 -23.14 15.38 41.87
CA GLY A 491 -21.94 15.15 42.69
C GLY A 491 -21.82 13.75 43.27
N GLN A 492 -22.79 12.85 43.04
CA GLN A 492 -22.72 11.47 43.51
C GLN A 492 -21.70 10.66 42.69
N GLN A 493 -20.84 9.93 43.39
CA GLN A 493 -19.88 9.02 42.77
C GLN A 493 -20.50 7.62 42.58
N LEU A 494 -20.47 7.10 41.35
CA LEU A 494 -21.10 5.84 40.95
C LEU A 494 -20.10 4.96 40.17
N SER A 495 -20.23 3.64 40.34
CA SER A 495 -19.52 2.65 39.51
C SER A 495 -20.44 2.20 38.36
N LEU A 496 -20.09 2.55 37.14
CA LEU A 496 -20.93 2.40 35.94
C LEU A 496 -20.19 1.60 34.87
N MET A 497 -20.91 0.73 34.17
CA MET A 497 -20.36 -0.02 33.03
C MET A 497 -20.57 0.76 31.74
N CYS A 498 -19.55 0.83 30.88
CA CYS A 498 -19.71 1.31 29.50
C CYS A 498 -20.41 0.22 28.68
N ILE A 499 -21.61 0.47 28.15
CA ILE A 499 -22.34 -0.52 27.33
C ILE A 499 -22.06 -0.33 25.85
N GLU A 500 -21.91 0.92 25.41
CA GLU A 500 -21.85 1.22 24.00
C GLU A 500 -21.11 2.55 23.78
N GLN A 501 -20.31 2.59 22.74
CA GLN A 501 -19.66 3.80 22.25
C GLN A 501 -20.11 4.02 20.80
N ASP A 502 -20.76 5.15 20.54
CA ASP A 502 -21.20 5.51 19.20
C ASP A 502 -19.99 5.97 18.35
N VAL A 503 -20.09 5.86 17.02
CA VAL A 503 -19.03 6.27 16.07
C VAL A 503 -18.71 7.77 16.13
N ARG A 504 -19.56 8.55 16.80
CA ARG A 504 -19.39 9.99 17.08
C ARG A 504 -18.71 10.28 18.42
N GLY A 505 -18.31 9.26 19.18
CA GLY A 505 -17.64 9.39 20.48
C GLY A 505 -18.57 9.55 21.68
N ASN A 506 -19.89 9.46 21.50
CA ASN A 506 -20.84 9.48 22.63
C ASN A 506 -20.80 8.15 23.39
N ILE A 507 -20.64 8.20 24.72
CA ILE A 507 -20.56 7.01 25.57
C ILE A 507 -21.87 6.79 26.32
N LYS A 508 -22.44 5.59 26.19
CA LYS A 508 -23.60 5.15 26.98
C LYS A 508 -23.16 4.33 28.19
N LEU A 509 -23.60 4.76 29.36
CA LEU A 509 -23.29 4.15 30.64
C LEU A 509 -24.50 3.43 31.23
N SER A 510 -24.26 2.38 32.02
CA SER A 510 -25.30 1.69 32.79
C SER A 510 -24.89 1.31 34.19
N LEU A 511 -25.84 1.48 35.10
CA LEU A 511 -25.76 1.09 36.50
C LEU A 511 -26.40 -0.29 36.72
N LYS A 512 -27.31 -0.70 35.82
CA LYS A 512 -27.98 -2.00 35.81
C LYS A 512 -27.04 -3.15 35.47
N ALA A 513 -26.24 -3.00 34.40
CA ALA A 513 -25.32 -4.03 33.91
C ALA A 513 -24.18 -4.38 34.90
N ASN A 514 -23.96 -3.56 35.91
CA ASN A 514 -22.96 -3.79 36.96
C ASN A 514 -23.45 -4.71 38.10
N LYS A 515 -24.77 -4.89 38.27
CA LYS A 515 -25.35 -5.68 39.39
C LYS A 515 -25.51 -7.18 39.10
N SER A 516 -25.20 -7.65 37.90
CA SER A 516 -25.46 -9.03 37.46
C SER A 516 -24.34 -10.05 37.71
N SER A 517 -23.35 -9.77 38.58
CA SER A 517 -22.24 -10.70 38.86
C SER A 517 -22.09 -11.14 40.32
N SER A 518 -23.15 -11.03 41.15
CA SER A 518 -23.09 -11.45 42.57
C SER A 518 -24.36 -12.15 43.06
N ALA A 519 -24.79 -13.21 42.36
CA ALA A 519 -25.78 -14.15 42.87
C ALA A 519 -25.62 -15.52 42.19
N ASP A 520 -24.71 -16.35 42.70
CA ASP A 520 -24.99 -17.78 42.97
C ASP A 520 -23.74 -18.51 43.51
N LYS A 521 -23.82 -18.92 44.78
CA LYS A 521 -23.40 -20.23 45.32
C LYS A 521 -23.70 -20.24 46.81
N GLY A 522 -24.83 -20.86 47.17
CA GLY A 522 -25.20 -21.07 48.56
C GLY A 522 -24.35 -22.16 49.22
N PHE A 523 -24.04 -21.96 50.51
CA PHE A 523 -23.95 -23.05 51.47
C PHE A 523 -24.41 -22.56 52.83
N ALA A 524 -25.33 -23.32 53.43
CA ALA A 524 -25.92 -23.05 54.73
C ALA A 524 -24.91 -23.32 55.86
N GLY A 525 -24.97 -22.49 56.92
CA GLY A 525 -24.18 -22.67 58.13
C GLY A 525 -24.53 -21.66 59.21
N THR A 526 -25.47 -22.01 60.07
CA THR A 526 -25.78 -21.33 61.35
C THR A 526 -24.57 -21.26 62.28
N LYS A 527 -24.29 -20.10 62.89
CA LYS A 527 -24.33 -19.86 64.35
C LYS A 527 -23.69 -18.52 64.76
N LYS A 528 -24.44 -17.83 65.63
CA LYS A 528 -24.06 -17.04 66.81
C LYS A 528 -23.10 -15.86 66.64
N GLY A 529 -23.53 -14.73 67.20
CA GLY A 529 -22.79 -13.48 67.22
C GLY A 529 -21.81 -13.36 68.37
N ALA A 530 -21.11 -12.24 68.37
CA ALA A 530 -20.72 -11.50 69.55
C ALA A 530 -20.29 -10.09 69.10
N SER A 531 -20.86 -9.11 69.79
CA SER A 531 -20.51 -7.70 69.78
C SER A 531 -19.08 -7.52 70.32
N GLN A 532 -18.33 -6.50 69.84
CA GLN A 532 -17.76 -5.54 70.78
C GLN A 532 -17.30 -4.23 70.13
N VAL A 533 -17.71 -3.18 70.80
CA VAL A 533 -17.36 -1.76 70.66
C VAL A 533 -16.02 -1.50 71.35
N TRP A 534 -15.18 -0.63 70.79
CA TRP A 534 -14.51 0.42 71.57
C TRP A 534 -14.21 1.64 70.71
N ALA A 535 -14.41 2.81 71.32
CA ALA A 535 -14.42 4.14 70.75
C ALA A 535 -13.09 4.89 70.90
N SER A 536 -12.93 5.89 70.03
CA SER A 536 -12.35 7.23 70.16
C SER A 536 -11.31 7.60 71.23
N ILE A 537 -10.38 8.47 70.79
CA ILE A 537 -9.77 9.69 71.40
C ILE A 537 -8.38 9.79 70.73
N GLY A 538 -7.94 10.80 69.98
CA GLY A 538 -8.27 12.22 69.94
C GLY A 538 -7.18 13.02 70.66
N ASP A 539 -6.17 13.54 69.96
CA ASP A 539 -5.62 14.88 70.26
C ASP A 539 -4.72 15.46 69.17
N LYS A 540 -4.76 16.79 69.04
CA LYS A 540 -3.88 17.65 68.22
C LYS A 540 -2.67 18.07 69.05
N THR A 541 -1.55 18.42 68.42
CA THR A 541 -0.78 19.64 68.78
C THR A 541 0.30 19.96 67.73
N ASN A 542 0.54 21.27 67.59
CA ASN A 542 1.48 21.97 66.71
C ASN A 542 2.96 21.71 67.03
N GLY A 543 3.83 22.01 66.06
CA GLY A 543 5.25 22.29 66.31
C GLY A 543 6.05 22.67 65.06
N GLN A 544 6.26 23.99 64.87
CA GLN A 544 7.36 24.66 64.15
C GLN A 544 8.75 24.02 64.47
N GLU A 545 9.85 24.13 63.72
CA GLU A 545 10.45 25.24 62.96
C GLU A 545 11.79 24.77 62.33
N LYS A 546 12.27 25.52 61.32
CA LYS A 546 13.68 25.78 60.89
C LYS A 546 14.53 24.63 60.30
N ASN A 547 15.62 24.87 59.57
CA ASN A 547 16.06 25.84 58.54
C ASN A 547 17.49 25.34 58.15
N SER A 548 18.05 25.86 57.05
CA SER A 548 19.43 25.69 56.53
C SER A 548 19.60 24.57 55.47
N GLY A 549 20.19 24.79 54.28
CA GLY A 549 20.96 25.90 53.75
C GLY A 549 22.38 25.45 53.41
N LYS A 550 22.65 25.10 52.14
CA LYS A 550 23.87 25.48 51.40
C LYS A 550 23.85 25.01 49.94
N LYS A 551 24.11 25.97 49.07
CA LYS A 551 24.50 25.84 47.65
C LYS A 551 25.98 25.43 47.59
N ASP A 552 26.40 24.74 46.53
CA ASP A 552 27.14 25.39 45.44
C ASP A 552 27.43 24.44 44.25
N PRO A 553 27.71 25.01 43.07
CA PRO A 553 27.54 24.37 41.76
C PRO A 553 28.87 23.84 41.18
N VAL A 554 28.79 22.96 40.18
CA VAL A 554 29.94 22.63 39.32
C VAL A 554 29.57 22.92 37.87
N VAL A 555 30.31 23.87 37.31
CA VAL A 555 30.40 24.24 35.90
C VAL A 555 31.62 23.54 35.32
N THR A 556 31.50 22.86 34.17
CA THR A 556 32.65 22.73 33.26
C THR A 556 32.23 22.74 31.79
N LYS A 557 33.01 23.52 31.03
CA LYS A 557 32.90 24.02 29.65
C LYS A 557 33.00 22.99 28.50
N TYR A 558 32.27 23.31 27.43
CA TYR A 558 32.57 23.33 25.98
C TYR A 558 33.73 22.54 25.36
N ALA A 559 33.44 21.92 24.21
CA ALA A 559 34.26 22.01 22.99
C ALA A 559 33.40 21.93 21.72
N ALA A 560 33.60 22.90 20.82
CA ALA A 560 33.10 22.95 19.44
C ALA A 560 34.29 22.73 18.49
N VAL A 561 34.05 22.18 17.29
CA VAL A 561 35.04 22.19 16.20
C VAL A 561 34.29 22.49 14.89
N GLU A 562 34.74 23.54 14.21
CA GLU A 562 34.33 23.99 12.87
C GLU A 562 35.19 23.39 11.74
N VAL A 563 34.66 23.58 10.53
CA VAL A 563 35.03 23.14 9.18
C VAL A 563 36.40 23.63 8.69
N ALA A 564 37.04 22.88 7.78
CA ALA A 564 37.95 23.44 6.77
C ALA A 564 37.89 22.69 5.42
N THR A 565 37.84 23.47 4.35
CA THR A 565 37.89 23.14 2.91
C THR A 565 39.32 22.94 2.39
N SER A 566 39.55 22.12 1.35
CA SER A 566 40.26 22.51 0.10
C SER A 566 40.64 21.36 -0.86
N ALA A 567 40.42 21.63 -2.16
CA ALA A 567 41.22 21.42 -3.38
C ALA A 567 41.72 20.03 -3.87
N VAL A 568 41.62 19.89 -5.20
CA VAL A 568 41.87 18.77 -6.12
C VAL A 568 43.33 18.66 -6.57
N SER A 569 43.90 17.46 -6.74
CA SER A 569 44.74 17.06 -7.90
C SER A 569 45.24 15.61 -7.86
N ASP A 570 45.39 15.05 -9.08
CA ASP A 570 46.16 13.90 -9.57
C ASP A 570 45.87 12.46 -9.09
N SER A 571 45.17 11.71 -9.96
CA SER A 571 45.04 10.26 -9.91
C SER A 571 46.25 9.55 -10.53
N SER A 572 47.13 9.03 -9.67
CA SER A 572 48.18 8.07 -10.05
C SER A 572 47.61 6.65 -10.16
N PHE A 573 47.81 5.98 -11.30
CA PHE A 573 47.50 4.56 -11.47
C PHE A 573 48.53 3.68 -10.75
N PHE A 574 48.08 2.82 -9.83
CA PHE A 574 48.89 1.75 -9.24
C PHE A 574 48.44 0.39 -9.79
N ILE A 575 49.37 -0.36 -10.35
CA ILE A 575 49.19 -1.76 -10.74
C ILE A 575 49.65 -2.63 -9.58
N ARG A 576 48.78 -3.51 -9.08
CA ARG A 576 49.10 -4.54 -8.07
C ARG A 576 48.87 -5.92 -8.64
N SER A 577 49.61 -6.90 -8.12
CA SER A 577 49.49 -8.28 -8.57
C SER A 577 48.26 -8.97 -7.95
N VAL A 578 47.73 -9.99 -8.62
CA VAL A 578 46.55 -10.76 -8.17
C VAL A 578 46.76 -11.38 -6.78
N ALA A 579 47.98 -11.82 -6.48
CA ALA A 579 48.33 -12.41 -5.18
C ALA A 579 48.23 -11.42 -4.01
N GLU A 580 48.46 -10.12 -4.25
CA GLU A 580 48.37 -9.08 -3.20
C GLU A 580 46.91 -8.71 -2.88
N CYS A 581 45.97 -8.97 -3.79
CA CYS A 581 44.54 -8.75 -3.55
C CYS A 581 43.90 -9.93 -2.80
N ASP A 582 44.37 -11.15 -3.05
CA ASP A 582 43.85 -12.36 -2.41
C ASP A 582 44.22 -12.42 -0.90
N GLU A 583 45.38 -11.89 -0.50
CA GLU A 583 45.81 -11.82 0.91
C GLU A 583 45.01 -10.83 1.78
N GLU A 584 44.38 -9.80 1.20
CA GLU A 584 43.50 -8.88 1.94
C GLU A 584 42.10 -9.47 2.17
N GLU A 585 41.58 -10.27 1.24
CA GLU A 585 40.29 -10.94 1.38
C GLU A 585 40.32 -12.03 2.48
N GLU A 586 41.42 -12.79 2.60
CA GLU A 586 41.60 -13.78 3.69
C GLU A 586 41.76 -13.13 5.07
N LYS A 587 42.40 -11.95 5.16
CA LYS A 587 42.52 -11.17 6.41
C LYS A 587 41.18 -10.57 6.85
N LEU A 588 40.31 -10.19 5.92
CA LEU A 588 38.96 -9.68 6.22
C LEU A 588 37.98 -10.81 6.61
N ALA A 589 38.13 -12.00 6.04
CA ALA A 589 37.31 -13.17 6.37
C ALA A 589 37.58 -13.72 7.79
N THR A 590 38.84 -13.67 8.25
CA THR A 590 39.23 -14.15 9.59
C THR A 590 38.81 -13.23 10.74
N LEU A 591 38.60 -11.94 10.49
CA LEU A 591 38.06 -10.97 11.46
C LEU A 591 36.55 -11.13 11.70
N SER A 592 35.82 -11.76 10.77
CA SER A 592 34.37 -11.98 10.88
C SER A 592 33.99 -13.24 11.68
N GLN A 593 34.92 -14.16 11.94
CA GLN A 593 34.61 -15.44 12.60
C GLN A 593 34.93 -15.47 14.11
N ASN A 594 35.64 -14.48 14.66
CA ASN A 594 36.06 -14.48 16.08
C ASN A 594 35.09 -13.77 17.05
N LYS A 595 33.79 -13.71 16.75
CA LYS A 595 32.78 -13.17 17.68
C LYS A 595 31.50 -13.99 17.75
N THR A 596 31.58 -15.32 17.81
CA THR A 596 30.51 -16.11 18.46
C THR A 596 30.97 -17.53 18.81
N LEU A 597 30.56 -17.95 20.02
CA LEU A 597 30.61 -19.28 20.64
C LEU A 597 31.91 -19.76 21.29
N GLY A 598 31.90 -19.71 22.62
CA GLY A 598 32.66 -20.60 23.48
C GLY A 598 31.98 -21.95 23.68
N THR A 599 32.83 -22.98 23.78
CA THR A 599 32.71 -24.24 24.53
C THR A 599 31.45 -25.10 24.34
N PHE A 600 31.61 -26.22 23.63
CA PHE A 600 31.31 -27.57 24.11
C PHE A 600 32.19 -28.59 23.34
N ALA A 601 32.70 -29.60 24.04
CA ALA A 601 33.72 -30.55 23.57
C ALA A 601 33.20 -32.00 23.51
N SER A 602 33.93 -32.79 22.70
CA SER A 602 34.04 -34.27 22.62
C SER A 602 32.84 -35.04 22.03
N SER A 603 32.97 -36.18 21.32
CA SER A 603 34.09 -37.11 21.04
C SER A 603 33.66 -38.16 19.97
N ASP A 604 34.64 -38.88 19.41
CA ASP A 604 34.61 -40.24 18.78
C ASP A 604 34.14 -40.40 17.31
N GLN A 605 35.04 -40.75 16.37
CA GLN A 605 35.62 -42.06 15.93
C GLN A 605 34.86 -42.67 14.72
N LEU A 606 35.47 -42.66 13.52
CA LEU A 606 36.14 -43.78 12.81
C LEU A 606 35.20 -44.78 12.10
N ILE A 607 35.49 -45.03 10.80
CA ILE A 607 35.63 -46.33 10.08
C ILE A 607 35.16 -46.25 8.60
N LEU A 608 36.17 -46.31 7.71
CA LEU A 608 36.39 -47.14 6.51
C LEU A 608 35.25 -47.53 5.51
N ASP A 609 35.52 -47.12 4.25
CA ASP A 609 35.80 -47.95 3.05
C ASP A 609 34.73 -48.40 2.02
N GLN A 610 35.20 -48.31 0.75
CA GLN A 610 34.91 -49.09 -0.48
C GLN A 610 33.69 -48.74 -1.35
N SER A 611 33.91 -48.09 -2.51
CA SER A 611 34.19 -48.64 -3.88
C SER A 611 32.89 -48.83 -4.68
N VAL A 612 32.77 -48.37 -5.94
CA VAL A 612 33.08 -49.14 -7.16
C VAL A 612 33.09 -48.20 -8.40
N ASN A 613 34.03 -48.45 -9.31
CA ASN A 613 34.23 -47.88 -10.65
C ASN A 613 33.23 -48.41 -11.72
N ASP A 614 32.97 -47.61 -12.76
CA ASP A 614 33.21 -47.89 -14.21
C ASP A 614 32.42 -46.87 -15.07
N SER A 615 33.02 -45.98 -15.87
CA SER A 615 33.75 -46.12 -17.14
C SER A 615 32.85 -46.21 -18.39
N GLY A 616 33.19 -45.42 -19.44
CA GLY A 616 32.69 -45.66 -20.81
C GLY A 616 32.42 -44.45 -21.72
N GLY A 617 33.45 -43.93 -22.39
CA GLY A 617 33.55 -43.97 -23.87
C GLY A 617 32.74 -43.02 -24.78
N ALA A 618 33.48 -42.29 -25.61
CA ALA A 618 33.07 -41.27 -26.59
C ALA A 618 32.73 -41.76 -28.02
N LYS A 619 32.09 -40.88 -28.84
CA LYS A 619 32.33 -40.49 -30.28
C LYS A 619 31.02 -40.04 -30.96
N SER A 620 30.90 -38.87 -31.63
CA SER A 620 31.10 -38.64 -33.09
C SER A 620 30.49 -37.26 -33.45
N ALA A 621 31.22 -36.22 -33.89
CA ALA A 621 31.54 -35.80 -35.27
C ALA A 621 30.43 -35.10 -36.12
N SER A 622 30.47 -33.76 -36.09
CA SER A 622 30.42 -32.73 -37.18
C SER A 622 29.69 -32.90 -38.53
N LEU A 623 29.02 -31.81 -38.97
CA LEU A 623 29.00 -31.30 -40.36
C LEU A 623 28.69 -29.78 -40.43
N ASN A 624 29.45 -29.06 -41.27
CA ASN A 624 29.57 -27.60 -41.46
C ASN A 624 28.87 -27.07 -42.73
N LYS A 625 28.54 -25.76 -42.78
CA LYS A 625 28.66 -24.86 -43.97
C LYS A 625 28.44 -23.38 -43.55
N VAL A 626 29.48 -22.54 -43.34
CA VAL A 626 30.30 -21.70 -44.25
C VAL A 626 29.58 -20.51 -44.91
N CYS A 627 30.01 -19.28 -44.58
CA CYS A 627 30.43 -18.24 -45.53
C CYS A 627 31.58 -17.41 -44.91
N LYS A 628 32.62 -17.18 -45.72
CA LYS A 628 33.91 -16.53 -45.41
C LYS A 628 33.86 -15.06 -45.84
N ASP A 629 34.60 -14.21 -45.12
CA ASP A 629 35.42 -13.16 -45.73
C ASP A 629 36.79 -13.08 -45.05
N LYS A 630 37.83 -12.91 -45.86
CA LYS A 630 39.27 -12.97 -45.48
C LYS A 630 39.83 -11.55 -45.29
N LYS A 631 40.69 -11.35 -44.27
CA LYS A 631 42.04 -10.77 -44.44
C LYS A 631 42.97 -11.00 -43.23
N SER A 632 44.05 -11.73 -43.53
CA SER A 632 45.41 -11.81 -42.95
C SER A 632 45.67 -11.91 -41.44
N GLU A 633 46.34 -13.01 -41.09
CA GLU A 633 46.98 -13.36 -39.82
C GLU A 633 48.13 -12.43 -39.43
N LEU A 634 48.29 -12.21 -38.11
CA LEU A 634 49.60 -12.25 -37.46
C LEU A 634 49.42 -12.95 -36.10
N GLY A 635 49.97 -14.15 -35.99
CA GLY A 635 50.09 -14.87 -34.72
C GLY A 635 51.38 -14.52 -34.02
N SER A 636 51.28 -14.02 -32.79
CA SER A 636 52.32 -14.10 -31.76
C SER A 636 51.67 -13.84 -30.40
N GLY A 637 51.81 -14.77 -29.46
CA GLY A 637 51.25 -14.64 -28.11
C GLY A 637 51.72 -13.36 -27.43
N ILE A 638 50.77 -12.56 -26.94
CA ILE A 638 51.04 -11.31 -26.24
C ILE A 638 51.63 -11.67 -24.87
N CYS A 639 52.85 -11.23 -24.58
CA CYS A 639 53.49 -11.35 -23.28
C CYS A 639 53.24 -10.07 -22.46
N ALA A 640 53.01 -10.19 -21.14
CA ALA A 640 52.70 -9.05 -20.26
C ALA A 640 53.73 -7.91 -20.33
N LYS A 641 54.98 -8.22 -20.70
CA LYS A 641 56.08 -7.26 -20.78
C LYS A 641 56.03 -6.33 -22.00
N ASP A 642 55.20 -6.65 -23.00
CA ASP A 642 55.12 -5.92 -24.27
C ASP A 642 53.93 -4.92 -24.33
N LEU A 643 53.09 -4.89 -23.29
CA LEU A 643 51.94 -3.98 -23.19
C LEU A 643 52.39 -2.64 -22.58
N LYS A 644 52.36 -1.58 -23.41
CA LYS A 644 52.59 -0.18 -22.97
C LYS A 644 51.26 0.54 -22.76
N PHE A 645 51.29 1.61 -21.99
CA PHE A 645 50.12 2.47 -21.80
C PHE A 645 49.66 3.02 -23.17
N GLY A 646 48.37 2.86 -23.50
CA GLY A 646 47.78 3.28 -24.77
C GLY A 646 47.75 2.21 -25.87
N THR A 647 48.23 0.99 -25.66
CA THR A 647 48.11 -0.10 -26.64
C THR A 647 46.65 -0.55 -26.79
N VAL A 648 46.13 -0.56 -28.02
CA VAL A 648 44.78 -1.07 -28.34
C VAL A 648 44.85 -2.57 -28.61
N VAL A 649 44.06 -3.35 -27.87
CA VAL A 649 43.99 -4.81 -27.98
C VAL A 649 42.55 -5.27 -28.19
N THR A 650 42.38 -6.41 -28.88
CA THR A 650 41.06 -7.07 -29.00
C THR A 650 41.00 -8.22 -28.00
N ALA A 651 40.00 -8.23 -27.12
CA ALA A 651 39.88 -9.18 -26.02
C ALA A 651 38.55 -9.93 -26.03
N LYS A 652 38.54 -11.16 -25.49
CA LYS A 652 37.30 -11.90 -25.23
C LYS A 652 36.88 -11.74 -23.77
N VAL A 653 35.59 -11.55 -23.52
CA VAL A 653 35.07 -11.51 -22.15
C VAL A 653 35.17 -12.92 -21.55
N TYR A 654 36.00 -13.06 -20.52
CA TYR A 654 36.21 -14.34 -19.83
C TYR A 654 35.23 -14.51 -18.67
N GLN A 655 35.01 -13.45 -17.87
CA GLN A 655 34.08 -13.48 -16.73
C GLN A 655 33.53 -12.08 -16.46
N ILE A 656 32.24 -11.98 -16.14
CA ILE A 656 31.59 -10.74 -15.71
C ILE A 656 31.56 -10.71 -14.18
N ARG A 657 32.04 -9.62 -13.57
CA ARG A 657 32.02 -9.40 -12.11
C ARG A 657 31.30 -8.09 -11.78
N THR A 658 30.88 -7.96 -10.52
CA THR A 658 30.09 -6.83 -9.99
C THR A 658 30.74 -5.46 -10.20
N ARG A 659 32.07 -5.38 -10.29
CA ARG A 659 32.81 -4.12 -10.50
C ARG A 659 33.63 -4.06 -11.79
N GLY A 660 33.44 -5.01 -12.72
CA GLY A 660 34.18 -5.00 -13.98
C GLY A 660 34.12 -6.30 -14.77
N LEU A 661 34.77 -6.31 -15.94
CA LEU A 661 34.94 -7.46 -16.81
C LEU A 661 36.36 -8.02 -16.67
N VAL A 662 36.48 -9.34 -16.52
CA VAL A 662 37.74 -10.05 -16.72
C VAL A 662 37.82 -10.39 -18.21
N LEU A 663 38.87 -9.90 -18.87
CA LEU A 663 39.10 -10.01 -20.30
C LEU A 663 40.28 -10.94 -20.55
N ASP A 664 40.12 -11.91 -21.45
CA ASP A 664 41.21 -12.72 -21.99
C ASP A 664 41.81 -12.02 -23.20
N LEU A 665 43.08 -11.63 -23.07
CA LEU A 665 43.85 -10.92 -24.11
C LEU A 665 44.57 -11.89 -25.05
N GLY A 666 44.43 -13.21 -24.84
CA GLY A 666 45.18 -14.25 -25.56
C GLY A 666 46.55 -14.52 -24.93
N GLY A 667 47.14 -15.67 -25.25
CA GLY A 667 48.48 -16.06 -24.73
C GLY A 667 48.54 -16.37 -23.23
N GLY A 668 47.39 -16.59 -22.57
CA GLY A 668 47.30 -16.84 -21.13
C GLY A 668 47.23 -15.57 -20.27
N LEU A 669 47.22 -14.39 -20.89
CA LEU A 669 47.09 -13.11 -20.19
C LEU A 669 45.62 -12.72 -19.95
N LYS A 670 45.29 -12.36 -18.71
CA LYS A 670 43.98 -11.81 -18.34
C LYS A 670 44.12 -10.38 -17.85
N GLY A 671 43.28 -9.48 -18.37
CA GLY A 671 43.13 -8.10 -17.92
C GLY A 671 41.81 -7.89 -17.19
N MET A 672 41.70 -6.83 -16.39
CA MET A 672 40.45 -6.43 -15.75
C MET A 672 40.04 -5.04 -16.24
N TYR A 673 38.85 -4.94 -16.83
CA TYR A 673 38.19 -3.67 -17.13
C TYR A 673 37.26 -3.31 -15.97
N ARG A 674 37.60 -2.28 -15.19
CA ARG A 674 36.76 -1.83 -14.07
C ARG A 674 35.69 -0.89 -14.59
N TYR A 675 34.45 -1.06 -14.17
CA TYR A 675 33.41 -0.07 -14.43
C TYR A 675 33.73 1.17 -13.61
N GLU A 676 33.90 2.34 -14.26
CA GLU A 676 34.01 3.60 -13.53
C GLU A 676 32.71 3.84 -12.78
N ALA A 677 32.77 3.86 -11.45
CA ALA A 677 31.69 4.35 -10.63
C ALA A 677 31.71 5.88 -10.74
N SER A 678 30.75 6.47 -11.44
CA SER A 678 30.48 7.90 -11.32
C SER A 678 30.04 8.18 -9.88
N MET A 679 30.99 8.57 -9.02
CA MET A 679 30.67 9.13 -7.72
C MET A 679 30.01 10.48 -7.94
N SER A 680 28.70 10.55 -7.70
CA SER A 680 27.99 11.80 -7.46
C SER A 680 28.62 12.47 -6.23
N THR A 681 29.22 13.63 -6.45
CA THR A 681 29.44 14.64 -5.40
C THR A 681 28.14 15.38 -5.15
#